data_AF-C5LDC1-F1
#
_entry.id   AF-C5LDC1-F1
#
_cell.length_a   1.000
_cell.length_b   1.000
_cell.length_c   1.000
_cell.angle_alpha   90.00
_cell.angle_beta   90.00
_cell.angle_gamma   90.00
#
_symmetry.space_group_name_H-M   'P 1'
#
loop_
_entity.id
_entity.type
_entity.pdbx_description
1 polymer ?
#
loop_
_entity_poly.entity_id
_entity_poly.type
_entity_poly.pdbx_seq_one_letter_code
_entity_poly.pdbx_strand_id
1 'polypeptide(L)'
;MADCTSRSTAEKVCIIGGGVSGLVTLRTLLAEGFDVTLLEARSRVGGVWATGYVGQGAQSPSWFYEFSEFPVGDRYPLFMKKEDLCSYIDDYVSHFELASYIHCNVVVTHLHNVNDKAWRVVPEGTYERIATGEIRAKQATIEEFTKEGILLSTGEQIACDAVVLGTGFEAAMEILPVECRNSLICDNGEGPWLYRHIVHPEYMHLGFVGWASTNISISTSTLQALWLAGFWRGRISPSMQDMKCDIAKYRKWALEHIPPTPQRPCTTFLYIDLYHDQLVEDLGVSKYLHGGIFDDFKLYYPATYRPLVVAEENSSRRTVIDCGFNLDGLTKKQHMTIGRSNPVIRRAADDVIIPSEVKASEETALLLLKDLLVDTIAQYPLHESMPDVFGLMRLLMFLRVAKNDAHIAAKRFKEFLAWRQMRKVDEIRKNILEKKLTFDDIPHIDKVTYYLPFNPCLRDAVGEPLRAKDGSFIYCERLGMIETNGFIAEVSDDEFMEMFIYLSELGQLLIHDVYERTKELSSFILVIDVGGAPTASWANPKLCKAVVNRMGSAGKLRESYYPGQVSKVCFLNAPWIFDTFFKLLRSFLSKASLSKVTICRPGEQTIMSLVDPMNIPAFLGGSCESPLGQVPETGRLLNDRFGLGTGGAVETVTIAKGESLRIPLTAVKKGDVVSWAFGVEAQEILFGVEIQTLKDGEMTSE
;
A
#
# COMPACT_ATOMS: atom_id res chain seq x y z
N MET A 1 -22.89 50.77 0.47
CA MET A 1 -21.54 50.61 1.04
C MET A 1 -21.73 49.91 2.37
N ALA A 2 -21.20 48.70 2.51
CA ALA A 2 -21.07 48.01 3.79
C ALA A 2 -19.57 47.82 4.04
N ASP A 3 -19.16 47.85 5.30
CA ASP A 3 -17.79 48.14 5.70
C ASP A 3 -16.81 47.01 5.32
N CYS A 4 -15.70 47.37 4.68
CA CYS A 4 -14.65 46.46 4.24
C CYS A 4 -13.38 46.64 5.10
N THR A 5 -13.54 46.77 6.42
CA THR A 5 -12.41 46.97 7.35
C THR A 5 -12.50 46.21 8.69
N SER A 6 -12.93 44.93 8.67
CA SER A 6 -12.58 44.00 9.76
C SER A 6 -11.51 43.01 9.29
N ARG A 7 -10.28 43.15 9.82
CA ARG A 7 -9.28 42.08 9.72
C ARG A 7 -9.84 40.86 10.45
N SER A 8 -10.00 39.73 9.77
CA SER A 8 -10.38 38.47 10.42
C SER A 8 -9.33 38.12 11.47
N THR A 9 -9.73 38.13 12.75
CA THR A 9 -8.88 37.63 13.83
C THR A 9 -8.63 36.15 13.58
N ALA A 10 -7.36 35.74 13.49
CA ALA A 10 -7.01 34.33 13.42
C ALA A 10 -7.64 33.59 14.61
N GLU A 11 -8.24 32.44 14.35
CA GLU A 11 -8.90 31.64 15.38
C GLU A 11 -7.84 31.09 16.33
N LYS A 12 -8.06 31.25 17.63
CA LYS A 12 -7.09 30.86 18.66
C LYS A 12 -7.25 29.39 19.01
N VAL A 13 -6.18 28.62 18.90
CA VAL A 13 -6.17 27.19 19.24
C VAL A 13 -5.14 26.93 20.33
N CYS A 14 -5.54 26.18 21.37
CA CYS A 14 -4.61 25.65 22.35
C CYS A 14 -4.42 24.15 22.15
N ILE A 15 -3.16 23.71 22.05
CA ILE A 15 -2.76 22.31 22.00
C ILE A 15 -2.24 21.90 23.38
N ILE A 16 -2.55 20.68 23.80
CA ILE A 16 -2.20 20.16 25.12
C ILE A 16 -1.35 18.89 24.93
N GLY A 17 -0.10 18.96 25.35
CA GLY A 17 0.92 17.94 25.14
C GLY A 17 1.83 18.23 23.96
N GLY A 18 3.13 18.33 24.22
CA GLY A 18 4.22 18.45 23.25
C GLY A 18 4.76 17.10 22.79
N GLY A 19 3.90 16.08 22.66
CA GLY A 19 4.23 14.83 22.00
C GLY A 19 4.29 14.99 20.47
N VAL A 20 4.65 13.93 19.74
CA VAL A 20 4.74 13.98 18.26
C VAL A 20 3.43 14.41 17.61
N SER A 21 2.27 14.00 18.14
CA SER A 21 0.95 14.43 17.64
C SER A 21 0.71 15.93 17.85
N GLY A 22 1.04 16.46 19.03
CA GLY A 22 0.90 17.88 19.34
C GLY A 22 1.83 18.78 18.53
N LEU A 23 3.07 18.34 18.29
CA LEU A 23 4.05 19.06 17.46
C LEU A 23 3.62 19.15 15.99
N VAL A 24 3.14 18.05 15.42
CA VAL A 24 2.56 18.05 14.07
C VAL A 24 1.33 18.95 14.02
N THR A 25 0.42 18.81 14.99
CA THR A 25 -0.80 19.64 15.08
C THR A 25 -0.45 21.13 15.15
N LEU A 26 0.59 21.50 15.89
CA LEU A 26 1.10 22.87 15.98
C LEU A 26 1.58 23.35 14.61
N ARG A 27 2.45 22.60 13.94
CA ARG A 27 2.99 22.96 12.63
C ARG A 27 1.91 23.08 11.56
N THR A 28 0.96 22.14 11.51
CA THR A 28 -0.17 22.15 10.56
C THR A 28 -1.11 23.33 10.81
N LEU A 29 -1.54 23.57 12.05
CA LEU A 29 -2.46 24.68 12.34
C LEU A 29 -1.80 26.06 12.14
N LEU A 30 -0.48 26.18 12.36
CA LEU A 30 0.26 27.39 11.99
C LEU A 30 0.32 27.58 10.46
N ALA A 31 0.49 26.51 9.68
CA ALA A 31 0.42 26.56 8.20
C ALA A 31 -0.93 27.11 7.73
N GLU A 32 -1.99 26.60 8.35
CA GLU A 32 -3.40 26.93 8.09
C GLU A 32 -3.83 28.30 8.65
N GLY A 33 -2.90 29.08 9.24
CA GLY A 33 -3.14 30.44 9.70
C GLY A 33 -4.00 30.56 10.96
N PHE A 34 -3.93 29.59 11.87
CA PHE A 34 -4.48 29.70 13.22
C PHE A 34 -3.49 30.42 14.16
N ASP A 35 -4.00 31.03 15.23
CA ASP A 35 -3.19 31.60 16.33
C ASP A 35 -3.01 30.50 17.38
N VAL A 36 -1.89 29.76 17.30
CA VAL A 36 -1.71 28.49 18.03
C VAL A 36 -0.80 28.65 19.24
N THR A 37 -1.18 28.04 20.36
CA THR A 37 -0.34 27.92 21.57
C THR A 37 -0.28 26.45 21.98
N LEU A 38 0.90 25.90 22.19
CA LEU A 38 1.09 24.53 22.71
C LEU A 38 1.56 24.58 24.16
N LEU A 39 0.90 23.82 25.03
CA LEU A 39 1.27 23.66 26.44
C LEU A 39 1.79 22.24 26.68
N GLU A 40 3.03 22.09 27.15
CA GLU A 40 3.62 20.81 27.55
C GLU A 40 3.85 20.79 29.07
N ALA A 41 3.34 19.74 29.71
CA ALA A 41 3.46 19.50 31.14
C ALA A 41 4.92 19.49 31.64
N ARG A 42 5.85 18.98 30.83
CA ARG A 42 7.25 18.73 31.19
C ARG A 42 8.17 19.84 30.72
N SER A 43 9.42 19.77 31.14
CA SER A 43 10.49 20.72 30.78
C SER A 43 10.92 20.68 29.31
N ARG A 44 10.51 19.66 28.54
CA ARG A 44 10.76 19.55 27.10
C ARG A 44 9.69 18.76 26.37
N VAL A 45 9.63 18.99 25.07
CA VAL A 45 8.82 18.24 24.11
C VAL A 45 9.33 16.80 23.89
N GLY A 46 8.52 16.01 23.19
CA GLY A 46 8.80 14.63 22.79
C GLY A 46 7.92 13.57 23.46
N GLY A 47 7.06 13.96 24.41
CA GLY A 47 6.07 13.07 25.03
C GLY A 47 6.69 11.79 25.58
N VAL A 48 6.22 10.62 25.11
CA VAL A 48 6.73 9.29 25.50
C VAL A 48 8.24 9.14 25.31
N TRP A 49 8.83 9.80 24.31
CA TRP A 49 10.27 9.77 24.05
C TRP A 49 11.06 10.64 25.02
N ALA A 50 10.47 11.68 25.61
CA ALA A 50 11.13 12.43 26.69
C ALA A 50 11.19 11.60 27.99
N THR A 51 10.11 10.89 28.33
CA THR A 51 9.98 10.12 29.58
C THR A 51 10.44 8.67 29.50
N GLY A 52 10.83 8.18 28.32
CA GLY A 52 11.20 6.77 28.11
C GLY A 52 12.32 6.25 29.01
N TYR A 53 12.36 4.94 29.22
CA TYR A 53 13.40 4.29 30.03
C TYR A 53 14.74 4.20 29.26
N VAL A 54 15.85 4.01 29.99
CA VAL A 54 17.19 3.92 29.39
C VAL A 54 17.28 2.71 28.46
N GLY A 55 17.66 2.95 27.20
CA GLY A 55 17.74 1.92 26.16
C GLY A 55 16.41 1.64 25.43
N GLN A 56 15.36 2.40 25.70
CA GLN A 56 14.16 2.41 24.84
C GLN A 56 14.52 2.94 23.43
N GLY A 57 13.85 2.43 22.40
CA GLY A 57 13.98 2.89 21.02
C GLY A 57 12.73 2.57 20.21
N ALA A 58 12.65 3.11 19.00
CA ALA A 58 11.60 2.76 18.06
C ALA A 58 11.74 1.29 17.63
N GLN A 59 10.63 0.56 17.64
CA GLN A 59 10.55 -0.80 17.08
C GLN A 59 10.44 -0.77 15.54
N SER A 60 10.12 0.40 14.98
CA SER A 60 10.01 0.65 13.55
C SER A 60 11.29 1.32 13.00
N PRO A 61 11.60 1.12 11.71
CA PRO A 61 12.66 1.86 11.03
C PRO A 61 12.46 3.38 11.07
N SER A 62 13.55 4.14 10.97
CA SER A 62 13.59 5.60 11.08
C SER A 62 12.70 6.30 10.05
N TRP A 63 12.76 5.86 8.78
CA TRP A 63 11.89 6.32 7.69
C TRP A 63 10.41 5.96 7.85
N PHE A 64 10.06 5.10 8.82
CA PHE A 64 8.68 4.77 9.18
C PHE A 64 8.16 5.61 10.35
N TYR A 65 9.08 6.23 11.10
CA TYR A 65 8.80 7.08 12.27
C TYR A 65 9.34 8.51 12.03
N GLU A 66 9.16 9.02 10.82
CA GLU A 66 9.50 10.39 10.42
C GLU A 66 8.28 11.30 10.32
N PHE A 67 8.48 12.61 10.52
CA PHE A 67 7.52 13.64 10.16
C PHE A 67 7.42 13.74 8.63
N SER A 68 6.21 13.69 8.08
CA SER A 68 5.98 13.68 6.62
C SER A 68 6.67 14.83 5.88
N GLU A 69 6.72 16.02 6.46
CA GLU A 69 7.35 17.23 5.89
C GLU A 69 8.86 17.36 6.19
N PHE A 70 9.42 16.54 7.10
CA PHE A 70 10.80 16.67 7.59
C PHE A 70 11.46 15.30 7.71
N PRO A 71 12.01 14.75 6.61
CA PRO A 71 12.60 13.42 6.58
C PRO A 71 13.76 13.25 7.57
N VAL A 72 13.95 12.05 8.10
CA VAL A 72 15.03 11.78 9.07
C VAL A 72 16.43 11.90 8.44
N GLY A 73 16.58 11.45 7.19
CA GLY A 73 17.84 11.47 6.44
C GLY A 73 18.97 10.63 7.07
N ASP A 74 20.19 10.81 6.54
CA ASP A 74 21.38 10.01 6.91
C ASP A 74 21.97 10.36 8.30
N ARG A 75 21.41 11.36 9.00
CA ARG A 75 21.93 11.85 10.29
C ARG A 75 21.66 10.89 11.45
N TYR A 76 20.64 10.05 11.33
CA TYR A 76 20.14 9.20 12.40
C TYR A 76 20.14 7.71 12.00
N PRO A 77 20.32 6.78 12.96
CA PRO A 77 20.40 5.35 12.66
C PRO A 77 19.05 4.78 12.20
N LEU A 78 19.09 3.67 11.46
CA LEU A 78 17.92 2.97 10.94
C LEU A 78 16.90 2.60 12.03
N PHE A 79 17.34 2.32 13.26
CA PHE A 79 16.47 2.14 14.42
C PHE A 79 16.86 3.16 15.48
N MET A 80 16.12 4.27 15.52
CA MET A 80 16.41 5.39 16.42
C MET A 80 16.11 5.02 17.87
N LYS A 81 17.08 5.25 18.77
CA LYS A 81 16.89 5.16 20.21
C LYS A 81 16.14 6.39 20.73
N LYS A 82 15.75 6.35 22.01
CA LYS A 82 15.16 7.47 22.74
C LYS A 82 15.92 8.78 22.49
N GLU A 83 17.25 8.76 22.60
CA GLU A 83 18.12 9.94 22.47
C GLU A 83 18.16 10.48 21.03
N ASP A 84 18.17 9.57 20.03
CA ASP A 84 18.09 9.91 18.61
C ASP A 84 16.75 10.59 18.29
N LEU A 85 15.64 9.98 18.72
CA LEU A 85 14.28 10.52 18.55
C LEU A 85 14.11 11.87 19.25
N CYS A 86 14.63 12.02 20.47
CA CYS A 86 14.64 13.30 21.17
C CYS A 86 15.37 14.37 20.38
N SER A 87 16.53 14.05 19.81
CA SER A 87 17.33 14.98 19.01
C SER A 87 16.65 15.33 17.67
N TYR A 88 16.01 14.36 17.02
CA TYR A 88 15.26 14.56 15.78
C TYR A 88 14.00 15.41 15.99
N ILE A 89 13.33 15.26 17.14
CA ILE A 89 12.23 16.13 17.57
C ILE A 89 12.71 17.56 17.84
N ASP A 90 13.87 17.73 18.51
CA ASP A 90 14.45 19.05 18.77
C ASP A 90 14.94 19.73 17.47
N ASP A 91 15.45 18.96 16.49
CA ASP A 91 15.73 19.40 15.13
C ASP A 91 14.45 19.89 14.41
N TYR A 92 13.34 19.13 14.46
CA TYR A 92 12.06 19.49 13.83
C TYR A 92 11.50 20.80 14.39
N VAL A 93 11.49 20.95 15.72
CA VAL A 93 11.06 22.19 16.41
C VAL A 93 11.94 23.38 16.03
N SER A 94 13.24 23.15 15.84
CA SER A 94 14.19 24.18 15.44
C SER A 94 14.06 24.56 13.95
N HIS A 95 13.83 23.58 13.07
CA HIS A 95 13.69 23.77 11.62
C HIS A 95 12.47 24.63 11.24
N PHE A 96 11.35 24.40 11.92
CA PHE A 96 10.10 25.16 11.71
C PHE A 96 9.89 26.31 12.72
N GLU A 97 10.93 26.69 13.47
CA GLU A 97 10.91 27.80 14.46
C GLU A 97 9.79 27.72 15.52
N LEU A 98 9.31 26.51 15.83
CA LEU A 98 8.11 26.26 16.64
C LEU A 98 8.27 26.63 18.12
N ALA A 99 9.50 26.80 18.59
CA ALA A 99 9.83 27.00 20.00
C ALA A 99 9.13 28.20 20.65
N SER A 100 8.79 29.25 19.88
CA SER A 100 8.10 30.45 20.38
C SER A 100 6.62 30.22 20.72
N TYR A 101 6.02 29.15 20.19
CA TYR A 101 4.61 28.77 20.40
C TYR A 101 4.46 27.68 21.48
N ILE A 102 5.56 27.18 22.04
CA ILE A 102 5.61 26.03 22.96
C ILE A 102 5.95 26.49 24.37
N HIS A 103 5.03 26.27 25.32
CA HIS A 103 5.23 26.53 26.74
C HIS A 103 5.40 25.23 27.52
N CYS A 104 6.66 24.90 27.81
CA CYS A 104 7.05 23.80 28.69
C CYS A 104 6.83 24.13 30.18
N ASN A 105 6.73 23.10 31.01
CA ASN A 105 6.39 23.16 32.45
C ASN A 105 4.99 23.76 32.72
N VAL A 106 4.03 23.46 31.84
CA VAL A 106 2.64 23.90 31.95
C VAL A 106 1.72 22.68 31.95
N VAL A 107 1.42 22.15 33.14
CA VAL A 107 0.37 21.13 33.28
C VAL A 107 -0.99 21.81 33.11
N VAL A 108 -1.77 21.40 32.11
CA VAL A 108 -3.18 21.78 32.05
C VAL A 108 -3.93 20.95 33.08
N THR A 109 -4.59 21.64 34.00
CA THR A 109 -5.48 21.03 34.98
C THR A 109 -6.91 20.99 34.47
N HIS A 110 -7.39 22.06 33.80
CA HIS A 110 -8.81 22.21 33.41
C HIS A 110 -9.05 22.76 32.03
N LEU A 111 -10.16 22.30 31.46
CA LEU A 111 -10.85 22.82 30.29
C LEU A 111 -12.28 23.19 30.65
N HIS A 112 -12.64 24.45 30.44
CA HIS A 112 -14.02 24.92 30.58
C HIS A 112 -14.52 25.42 29.22
N ASN A 113 -15.66 24.88 28.77
CA ASN A 113 -16.34 25.44 27.61
C ASN A 113 -17.04 26.76 28.02
N VAL A 114 -16.88 27.81 27.20
CA VAL A 114 -17.35 29.16 27.53
C VAL A 114 -18.63 29.55 26.78
N ASN A 115 -18.85 29.01 25.57
CA ASN A 115 -19.95 29.42 24.67
C ASN A 115 -20.12 28.50 23.45
N ASP A 116 -19.96 27.19 23.64
CA ASP A 116 -19.85 26.10 22.63
C ASP A 116 -18.62 26.20 21.70
N LYS A 117 -18.15 27.43 21.41
CA LYS A 117 -17.09 27.73 20.44
C LYS A 117 -15.68 27.90 21.01
N ALA A 118 -15.54 28.03 22.33
CA ALA A 118 -14.27 28.33 22.97
C ALA A 118 -14.05 27.53 24.25
N TRP A 119 -12.82 27.04 24.41
CA TRP A 119 -12.32 26.37 25.60
C TRP A 119 -11.32 27.26 26.34
N ARG A 120 -11.47 27.41 27.66
CA ARG A 120 -10.47 28.05 28.54
C ARG A 120 -9.58 26.98 29.18
N VAL A 121 -8.28 27.22 29.15
CA VAL A 121 -7.23 26.29 29.61
C VAL A 121 -6.57 26.80 30.89
N VAL A 122 -6.28 25.93 31.87
CA VAL A 122 -5.79 26.32 33.21
C VAL A 122 -4.44 25.65 33.59
N PRO A 123 -3.31 26.38 33.52
CA PRO A 123 -1.97 25.97 33.95
C PRO A 123 -1.76 25.60 35.44
N GLU A 124 -0.77 24.75 35.69
CA GLU A 124 0.01 24.68 36.94
C GLU A 124 0.71 26.02 37.25
N GLY A 125 1.19 26.18 38.48
CA GLY A 125 1.70 27.46 38.99
C GLY A 125 0.62 28.46 39.42
N THR A 126 -0.66 28.18 39.10
CA THR A 126 -1.82 28.81 39.79
C THR A 126 -1.70 28.66 41.32
N TYR A 127 -1.05 27.59 41.80
CA TYR A 127 -0.78 27.32 43.21
C TYR A 127 0.41 28.10 43.80
N GLU A 128 1.38 28.56 43.01
CA GLU A 128 2.43 29.46 43.52
C GLU A 128 1.85 30.85 43.85
N ARG A 129 0.79 31.24 43.13
CA ARG A 129 -0.02 32.42 43.44
C ARG A 129 -0.92 32.20 44.67
N ILE A 130 -1.23 30.95 45.02
CA ILE A 130 -1.77 30.60 46.34
C ILE A 130 -0.69 30.76 47.42
N ALA A 131 0.55 30.32 47.15
CA ALA A 131 1.66 30.38 48.09
C ALA A 131 2.19 31.82 48.37
N THR A 132 2.12 32.73 47.40
CA THR A 132 2.39 34.17 47.63
C THR A 132 1.26 34.88 48.39
N GLY A 133 0.12 34.22 48.57
CA GLY A 133 -1.07 34.78 49.21
C GLY A 133 -1.97 35.62 48.31
N GLU A 134 -1.70 35.69 46.99
CA GLU A 134 -2.61 36.32 45.99
C GLU A 134 -3.94 35.55 45.85
N ILE A 135 -3.92 34.24 46.10
CA ILE A 135 -5.08 33.35 46.05
C ILE A 135 -5.14 32.57 47.38
N ARG A 136 -6.33 32.27 47.91
CA ARG A 136 -6.49 31.54 49.19
C ARG A 136 -7.43 30.35 49.04
N ALA A 137 -6.89 29.14 49.20
CA ALA A 137 -7.65 27.89 49.11
C ALA A 137 -8.42 27.59 50.41
N LYS A 138 -9.63 27.02 50.27
CA LYS A 138 -10.53 26.69 51.37
C LYS A 138 -11.15 25.31 51.14
N GLN A 139 -10.98 24.43 52.12
CA GLN A 139 -11.33 23.01 51.99
C GLN A 139 -12.72 22.74 52.56
N ALA A 140 -13.75 23.06 51.78
CA ALA A 140 -15.15 22.79 52.07
C ALA A 140 -15.95 22.72 50.76
N THR A 141 -17.16 22.18 50.82
CA THR A 141 -18.16 22.44 49.77
C THR A 141 -18.80 23.82 50.00
N ILE A 142 -19.24 24.48 48.94
CA ILE A 142 -20.06 25.69 49.06
C ILE A 142 -21.48 25.24 49.40
N GLU A 143 -22.04 25.71 50.51
CA GLU A 143 -23.40 25.36 50.92
C GLU A 143 -24.42 26.41 50.45
N GLU A 144 -24.07 27.70 50.53
CA GLU A 144 -24.92 28.81 50.11
C GLU A 144 -24.10 29.96 49.50
N PHE A 145 -24.65 30.65 48.49
CA PHE A 145 -24.10 31.90 47.99
C PHE A 145 -24.83 33.07 48.65
N THR A 146 -24.09 34.02 49.22
CA THR A 146 -24.62 35.12 50.03
C THR A 146 -24.43 36.47 49.32
N LYS A 147 -25.03 37.54 49.84
CA LYS A 147 -24.95 38.88 49.21
C LYS A 147 -23.54 39.49 49.18
N GLU A 148 -22.64 39.01 50.02
CA GLU A 148 -21.26 39.49 50.12
C GLU A 148 -20.21 38.42 49.72
N GLY A 149 -20.61 37.19 49.39
CA GLY A 149 -19.70 36.12 48.99
C GLY A 149 -20.28 34.70 49.10
N ILE A 150 -19.54 33.76 49.69
CA ILE A 150 -19.97 32.36 49.85
C ILE A 150 -19.97 31.90 51.30
N LEU A 151 -20.99 31.13 51.67
CA LEU A 151 -21.03 30.32 52.88
C LEU A 151 -20.61 28.90 52.53
N LEU A 152 -19.56 28.44 53.19
CA LEU A 152 -19.07 27.07 53.08
C LEU A 152 -19.85 26.14 54.03
N SER A 153 -19.91 24.84 53.73
CA SER A 153 -20.52 23.80 54.57
C SER A 153 -19.86 23.61 55.93
N THR A 154 -18.74 24.28 56.16
CA THR A 154 -18.08 24.44 57.46
C THR A 154 -18.69 25.55 58.32
N GLY A 155 -19.69 26.28 57.81
CA GLY A 155 -20.28 27.47 58.44
C GLY A 155 -19.43 28.73 58.29
N GLU A 156 -18.30 28.67 57.57
CA GLU A 156 -17.44 29.83 57.34
C GLU A 156 -17.95 30.67 56.16
N GLN A 157 -18.14 31.97 56.40
CA GLN A 157 -18.58 32.94 55.40
C GLN A 157 -17.38 33.70 54.84
N ILE A 158 -17.12 33.55 53.55
CA ILE A 158 -16.02 34.19 52.84
C ILE A 158 -16.60 35.30 51.98
N ALA A 159 -16.30 36.55 52.34
CA ALA A 159 -16.59 37.68 51.47
C ALA A 159 -15.72 37.61 50.21
N CYS A 160 -16.35 37.52 49.04
CA CYS A 160 -15.66 37.40 47.76
C CYS A 160 -16.58 37.82 46.60
N ASP A 161 -16.02 38.52 45.62
CA ASP A 161 -16.80 39.00 44.48
C ASP A 161 -17.05 37.92 43.39
N ALA A 162 -16.32 36.78 43.39
CA ALA A 162 -16.46 35.66 42.44
C ALA A 162 -15.76 34.34 42.89
N VAL A 163 -16.07 33.17 42.25
CA VAL A 163 -15.63 31.80 42.65
C VAL A 163 -15.45 30.82 41.45
N VAL A 164 -14.51 29.84 41.49
CA VAL A 164 -14.12 28.87 40.39
C VAL A 164 -13.59 27.49 40.93
N LEU A 165 -13.63 26.36 40.17
CA LEU A 165 -13.29 24.96 40.61
C LEU A 165 -12.55 24.05 39.57
N GLY A 166 -11.78 23.00 40.01
CA GLY A 166 -11.32 21.85 39.15
C GLY A 166 -10.25 20.83 39.69
N THR A 167 -10.23 19.56 39.20
CA THR A 167 -9.22 18.45 39.40
C THR A 167 -8.90 17.53 38.16
N GLY A 168 -7.65 17.03 38.00
CA GLY A 168 -7.23 15.96 37.04
C GLY A 168 -6.29 14.89 37.65
N PHE A 169 -5.66 13.91 36.95
CA PHE A 169 -5.46 13.64 35.50
C PHE A 169 -5.26 12.11 35.18
N GLU A 170 -5.92 11.55 34.13
CA GLU A 170 -5.71 10.17 33.56
C GLU A 170 -5.30 10.22 32.05
N ALA A 171 -5.99 9.51 31.13
CA ALA A 171 -6.25 10.12 29.83
C ALA A 171 -6.83 11.53 30.13
N ALA A 172 -6.43 12.56 29.40
CA ALA A 172 -6.79 13.95 29.69
C ALA A 172 -8.26 14.29 29.34
N MET A 173 -9.14 13.37 29.75
CA MET A 173 -10.58 13.44 29.86
C MET A 173 -10.97 13.93 31.26
N GLU A 174 -10.13 13.78 32.28
CA GLU A 174 -10.38 14.35 33.60
C GLU A 174 -10.26 15.88 33.63
N ILE A 175 -9.43 16.45 32.75
CA ILE A 175 -9.39 17.91 32.55
C ILE A 175 -10.63 18.41 31.80
N LEU A 176 -11.43 17.53 31.18
CA LEU A 176 -12.69 17.88 30.53
C LEU A 176 -13.83 17.98 31.57
N PRO A 177 -14.88 18.79 31.31
CA PRO A 177 -16.09 18.81 32.12
C PRO A 177 -16.70 17.41 32.25
N VAL A 178 -17.33 17.13 33.39
CA VAL A 178 -17.90 15.80 33.69
C VAL A 178 -18.93 15.39 32.65
N GLU A 179 -19.74 16.33 32.17
CA GLU A 179 -20.75 16.14 31.12
C GLU A 179 -20.11 15.77 29.77
N CYS A 180 -18.95 16.37 29.47
CA CYS A 180 -18.17 16.08 28.28
C CYS A 180 -17.53 14.69 28.37
N ARG A 181 -16.88 14.38 29.50
CA ARG A 181 -16.30 13.06 29.75
C ARG A 181 -17.35 11.94 29.70
N ASN A 182 -18.54 12.17 30.25
CA ASN A 182 -19.63 11.19 30.27
C ASN A 182 -20.31 11.00 28.91
N SER A 183 -20.27 11.97 27.98
CA SER A 183 -20.73 11.76 26.60
C SER A 183 -19.70 10.99 25.77
N LEU A 184 -18.42 11.12 26.12
CA LEU A 184 -17.28 10.52 25.44
C LEU A 184 -17.08 9.04 25.85
N ILE A 185 -17.15 8.74 27.15
CA ILE A 185 -16.83 7.45 27.75
C ILE A 185 -18.12 6.73 28.16
N CYS A 186 -18.30 5.49 27.70
CA CYS A 186 -19.43 4.64 28.10
C CYS A 186 -19.28 4.13 29.54
N ASP A 187 -20.40 3.74 30.18
CA ASP A 187 -20.45 3.22 31.56
C ASP A 187 -19.48 2.04 31.84
N ASN A 188 -19.05 1.32 30.81
CA ASN A 188 -18.10 0.21 30.89
C ASN A 188 -16.62 0.63 30.71
N GLY A 189 -16.33 1.92 30.65
CA GLY A 189 -14.99 2.49 30.47
C GLY A 189 -14.52 2.61 29.02
N GLU A 190 -15.33 2.28 28.02
CA GLU A 190 -14.95 2.41 26.60
C GLU A 190 -15.21 3.83 26.07
N GLY A 191 -14.15 4.56 25.74
CA GLY A 191 -14.22 5.85 25.06
C GLY A 191 -12.85 6.52 24.88
N PRO A 192 -12.80 7.73 24.28
CA PRO A 192 -13.88 8.42 23.59
C PRO A 192 -14.29 7.78 22.27
N TRP A 193 -15.60 7.74 22.01
CA TRP A 193 -16.14 7.47 20.67
C TRP A 193 -16.25 8.78 19.88
N LEU A 194 -15.44 8.92 18.83
CA LEU A 194 -15.28 10.17 18.08
C LEU A 194 -15.53 9.95 16.59
N TYR A 195 -16.11 10.96 15.93
CA TYR A 195 -16.19 11.00 14.48
C TYR A 195 -14.78 11.09 13.90
N ARG A 196 -14.49 10.20 12.93
CA ARG A 196 -13.15 10.01 12.35
C ARG A 196 -12.02 9.79 13.38
N HIS A 197 -12.34 9.34 14.60
CA HIS A 197 -11.39 9.30 15.73
C HIS A 197 -10.78 10.67 16.13
N ILE A 198 -11.39 11.80 15.72
CA ILE A 198 -10.86 13.17 15.96
C ILE A 198 -11.85 14.07 16.72
N VAL A 199 -13.14 14.10 16.37
CA VAL A 199 -14.09 15.12 16.90
C VAL A 199 -15.33 14.50 17.53
N HIS A 200 -15.82 15.09 18.63
CA HIS A 200 -17.11 14.71 19.22
C HIS A 200 -18.26 15.54 18.62
N PRO A 201 -19.41 14.94 18.24
CA PRO A 201 -20.49 15.66 17.56
C PRO A 201 -21.07 16.86 18.32
N GLU A 202 -20.93 16.89 19.65
CA GLU A 202 -21.46 17.95 20.52
C GLU A 202 -20.37 18.91 21.02
N TYR A 203 -19.09 18.58 20.79
CA TYR A 203 -17.94 19.42 21.16
C TYR A 203 -17.05 19.64 19.94
N MET A 204 -17.62 20.21 18.87
CA MET A 204 -16.95 20.34 17.57
C MET A 204 -15.65 21.17 17.61
N HIS A 205 -15.51 22.04 18.61
CA HIS A 205 -14.30 22.86 18.85
C HIS A 205 -13.25 22.16 19.73
N LEU A 206 -13.41 20.87 20.02
CA LEU A 206 -12.45 20.01 20.71
C LEU A 206 -11.99 18.90 19.76
N GLY A 207 -10.70 18.89 19.41
CA GLY A 207 -10.08 17.88 18.55
C GLY A 207 -9.11 16.98 19.30
N PHE A 208 -9.15 15.69 19.00
CA PHE A 208 -8.32 14.64 19.59
C PHE A 208 -7.34 14.10 18.54
N VAL A 209 -6.15 14.71 18.43
CA VAL A 209 -5.11 14.28 17.49
C VAL A 209 -4.13 13.32 18.18
N GLY A 210 -3.81 12.21 17.51
CA GLY A 210 -3.01 11.11 18.04
C GLY A 210 -3.78 10.11 18.89
N TRP A 211 -5.13 10.16 18.90
CA TRP A 211 -5.94 9.18 19.64
C TRP A 211 -6.02 7.82 18.94
N ALA A 212 -5.94 7.79 17.61
CA ALA A 212 -6.01 6.58 16.79
C ALA A 212 -4.74 5.71 16.94
N SER A 213 -4.93 4.41 17.18
CA SER A 213 -3.84 3.44 17.38
C SER A 213 -3.32 2.89 16.05
N THR A 214 -2.17 3.40 15.60
CA THR A 214 -1.56 3.08 14.30
C THR A 214 -0.07 2.76 14.39
N ASN A 215 0.45 2.05 13.39
CA ASN A 215 1.89 1.78 13.24
C ASN A 215 2.68 3.01 12.71
N ILE A 216 2.05 3.91 11.94
CA ILE A 216 2.60 5.20 11.47
C ILE A 216 1.97 6.40 12.21
N SER A 217 2.03 6.38 13.54
CA SER A 217 1.40 7.37 14.44
C SER A 217 1.67 8.85 14.12
N ILE A 218 2.87 9.20 13.62
CA ILE A 218 3.19 10.56 13.20
C ILE A 218 2.36 10.96 11.98
N SER A 219 2.42 10.19 10.90
CA SER A 219 1.63 10.39 9.67
C SER A 219 0.12 10.42 9.94
N THR A 220 -0.36 9.53 10.80
CA THR A 220 -1.77 9.53 11.24
C THR A 220 -2.12 10.86 11.91
N SER A 221 -1.27 11.35 12.82
CA SER A 221 -1.47 12.65 13.47
C SER A 221 -1.45 13.81 12.46
N THR A 222 -0.63 13.74 11.40
CA THR A 222 -0.60 14.72 10.31
C THR A 222 -1.93 14.78 9.56
N LEU A 223 -2.45 13.64 9.15
CA LEU A 223 -3.74 13.57 8.45
C LEU A 223 -4.90 13.99 9.35
N GLN A 224 -4.86 13.60 10.64
CA GLN A 224 -5.84 14.05 11.63
C GLN A 224 -5.79 15.58 11.85
N ALA A 225 -4.60 16.18 11.90
CA ALA A 225 -4.43 17.63 12.05
C ALA A 225 -4.90 18.41 10.80
N LEU A 226 -4.58 17.94 9.60
CA LEU A 226 -5.06 18.52 8.33
C LEU A 226 -6.59 18.41 8.24
N TRP A 227 -7.15 17.25 8.57
CA TRP A 227 -8.59 17.03 8.61
C TRP A 227 -9.27 17.97 9.62
N LEU A 228 -8.71 18.11 10.83
CA LEU A 228 -9.22 19.00 11.87
C LEU A 228 -9.17 20.48 11.47
N ALA A 229 -8.09 20.91 10.82
CA ALA A 229 -7.98 22.24 10.22
C ALA A 229 -9.07 22.45 9.15
N GLY A 230 -9.23 21.48 8.24
CA GLY A 230 -10.28 21.48 7.23
C GLY A 230 -11.69 21.59 7.81
N PHE A 231 -11.96 20.84 8.88
CA PHE A 231 -13.23 20.85 9.61
C PHE A 231 -13.49 22.21 10.29
N TRP A 232 -12.54 22.75 11.05
CA TRP A 232 -12.69 24.07 11.69
C TRP A 232 -12.77 25.22 10.69
N ARG A 233 -12.09 25.14 9.54
CA ARG A 233 -12.24 26.09 8.43
C ARG A 233 -13.54 25.91 7.63
N GLY A 234 -14.37 24.91 7.95
CA GLY A 234 -15.62 24.60 7.24
C GLY A 234 -15.44 23.98 5.86
N ARG A 235 -14.21 23.63 5.44
CA ARG A 235 -13.94 22.84 4.23
C ARG A 235 -14.58 21.45 4.33
N ILE A 236 -14.62 20.88 5.54
CA ILE A 236 -15.31 19.62 5.85
C ILE A 236 -16.49 19.95 6.78
N SER A 237 -17.73 19.77 6.32
CA SER A 237 -18.94 20.21 7.04
C SER A 237 -20.03 19.12 7.15
N PRO A 238 -19.78 17.99 7.84
CA PRO A 238 -20.80 16.97 8.10
C PRO A 238 -21.87 17.48 9.07
N SER A 239 -23.11 16.98 8.98
CA SER A 239 -24.10 17.30 10.00
C SER A 239 -23.82 16.54 11.31
N MET A 240 -24.29 17.07 12.44
CA MET A 240 -24.24 16.36 13.73
C MET A 240 -24.89 14.97 13.65
N GLN A 241 -25.94 14.82 12.83
CA GLN A 241 -26.62 13.54 12.64
C GLN A 241 -25.75 12.56 11.84
N ASP A 242 -25.04 13.02 10.81
CA ASP A 242 -24.12 12.17 10.02
C ASP A 242 -22.99 11.66 10.91
N MET A 243 -22.39 12.55 11.72
CA MET A 243 -21.34 12.18 12.66
C MET A 243 -21.84 11.15 13.69
N LYS A 244 -23.03 11.34 14.26
CA LYS A 244 -23.64 10.36 15.20
C LYS A 244 -23.96 9.02 14.52
N CYS A 245 -24.42 9.03 13.26
CA CYS A 245 -24.66 7.83 12.47
C CYS A 245 -23.37 7.07 12.13
N ASP A 246 -22.29 7.78 11.78
CA ASP A 246 -20.98 7.20 11.47
C ASP A 246 -20.35 6.54 12.71
N ILE A 247 -20.33 7.25 13.85
CA ILE A 247 -19.90 6.70 15.15
C ILE A 247 -20.71 5.45 15.51
N ALA A 248 -22.03 5.45 15.31
CA ALA A 248 -22.89 4.30 15.60
C ALA A 248 -22.58 3.08 14.70
N LYS A 249 -22.31 3.30 13.39
CA LYS A 249 -21.89 2.25 12.46
C LYS A 249 -20.55 1.65 12.89
N TYR A 250 -19.55 2.50 13.14
CA TYR A 250 -18.23 2.06 13.57
C TYR A 250 -18.29 1.31 14.92
N ARG A 251 -19.02 1.85 15.90
CA ARG A 251 -19.23 1.20 17.21
C ARG A 251 -19.87 -0.18 17.08
N LYS A 252 -20.89 -0.34 16.23
CA LYS A 252 -21.49 -1.65 15.95
C LYS A 252 -20.43 -2.63 15.42
N TRP A 253 -19.69 -2.23 14.38
CA TRP A 253 -18.65 -3.07 13.78
C TRP A 253 -17.56 -3.44 14.80
N ALA A 254 -17.07 -2.47 15.60
CA ALA A 254 -16.04 -2.70 16.60
C ALA A 254 -16.51 -3.63 17.74
N LEU A 255 -17.79 -3.58 18.13
CA LEU A 255 -18.37 -4.52 19.09
C LEU A 255 -18.48 -5.95 18.55
N GLU A 256 -18.69 -6.10 17.25
CA GLU A 256 -18.77 -7.40 16.56
C GLU A 256 -17.40 -8.04 16.29
N HIS A 257 -16.34 -7.23 16.09
CA HIS A 257 -15.04 -7.70 15.59
C HIS A 257 -13.84 -7.50 16.53
N ILE A 258 -13.94 -6.66 17.56
CA ILE A 258 -12.80 -6.32 18.45
C ILE A 258 -13.11 -6.75 19.90
N PRO A 259 -12.21 -7.49 20.59
CA PRO A 259 -12.38 -7.88 21.99
C PRO A 259 -12.65 -6.69 22.94
N PRO A 260 -13.35 -6.92 24.08
CA PRO A 260 -13.65 -5.85 25.04
C PRO A 260 -12.37 -5.33 25.71
N THR A 261 -12.03 -4.07 25.41
CA THR A 261 -10.92 -3.31 26.00
C THR A 261 -11.23 -1.82 25.93
N PRO A 262 -10.79 -0.98 26.89
CA PRO A 262 -11.07 0.46 26.88
C PRO A 262 -10.62 1.18 25.59
N GLN A 263 -9.58 0.67 24.92
CA GLN A 263 -9.01 1.20 23.67
C GLN A 263 -9.72 0.72 22.39
N ARG A 264 -10.77 -0.09 22.49
CA ARG A 264 -11.59 -0.49 21.33
C ARG A 264 -12.00 0.70 20.44
N PRO A 265 -12.44 1.86 20.96
CA PRO A 265 -12.91 2.99 20.16
C PRO A 265 -11.83 3.66 19.28
N CYS A 266 -10.55 3.36 19.51
CA CYS A 266 -9.43 3.93 18.76
C CYS A 266 -8.54 2.88 18.08
N THR A 267 -8.98 1.62 18.03
CA THR A 267 -8.21 0.52 17.42
C THR A 267 -8.34 0.58 15.89
N THR A 268 -7.52 1.41 15.24
CA THR A 268 -7.45 1.59 13.78
C THR A 268 -6.40 0.72 13.09
N PHE A 269 -5.51 0.07 13.85
CA PHE A 269 -4.40 -0.75 13.36
C PHE A 269 -4.79 -1.80 12.29
N LEU A 270 -6.02 -2.34 12.36
CA LEU A 270 -6.51 -3.39 11.46
C LEU A 270 -7.01 -2.88 10.09
N TYR A 271 -7.16 -1.56 9.91
CA TYR A 271 -7.73 -0.95 8.70
C TYR A 271 -7.19 0.48 8.50
N ILE A 272 -5.94 0.72 8.90
CA ILE A 272 -5.29 2.04 8.89
C ILE A 272 -5.37 2.74 7.53
N ASP A 273 -5.27 1.98 6.45
CA ASP A 273 -5.26 2.49 5.08
C ASP A 273 -6.62 3.06 4.69
N LEU A 274 -7.69 2.31 4.94
CA LEU A 274 -9.08 2.77 4.79
C LEU A 274 -9.38 3.98 5.66
N TYR A 275 -8.80 4.06 6.87
CA TYR A 275 -8.94 5.21 7.75
C TYR A 275 -8.24 6.45 7.17
N HIS A 276 -7.00 6.33 6.68
CA HIS A 276 -6.28 7.44 6.07
C HIS A 276 -6.91 7.90 4.75
N ASP A 277 -7.31 6.98 3.86
CA ASP A 277 -7.99 7.32 2.61
C ASP A 277 -9.33 8.02 2.90
N GLN A 278 -10.05 7.65 3.98
CA GLN A 278 -11.27 8.34 4.40
C GLN A 278 -11.01 9.78 4.90
N LEU A 279 -9.92 10.04 5.63
CA LEU A 279 -9.54 11.41 6.02
C LEU A 279 -9.18 12.27 4.79
N VAL A 280 -8.50 11.68 3.80
CA VAL A 280 -8.06 12.36 2.57
C VAL A 280 -9.24 12.60 1.61
N GLU A 281 -10.18 11.66 1.52
CA GLU A 281 -11.42 11.78 0.75
C GLU A 281 -12.35 12.87 1.35
N ASP A 282 -12.50 12.93 2.69
CA ASP A 282 -13.22 14.01 3.37
C ASP A 282 -12.61 15.41 3.10
N LEU A 283 -11.29 15.50 2.88
CA LEU A 283 -10.57 16.73 2.50
C LEU A 283 -10.76 17.11 1.01
N GLY A 284 -11.55 16.35 0.25
CA GLY A 284 -11.82 16.60 -1.17
C GLY A 284 -10.71 16.14 -2.13
N VAL A 285 -9.72 15.40 -1.62
CA VAL A 285 -8.67 14.78 -2.43
C VAL A 285 -9.17 13.40 -2.88
N SER A 286 -9.33 13.22 -4.20
CA SER A 286 -9.74 11.94 -4.79
C SER A 286 -8.84 10.79 -4.32
N LYS A 287 -9.46 9.69 -3.87
CA LYS A 287 -8.84 8.48 -3.25
C LYS A 287 -7.38 8.29 -3.66
N TYR A 288 -6.51 8.72 -2.76
CA TYR A 288 -5.08 8.87 -3.02
C TYR A 288 -4.39 7.52 -3.15
N LEU A 289 -4.95 6.47 -2.51
CA LEU A 289 -4.35 5.15 -2.43
C LEU A 289 -5.23 3.98 -2.88
N HIS A 290 -6.55 4.14 -3.05
CA HIS A 290 -7.39 3.03 -3.52
C HIS A 290 -7.98 3.18 -4.93
N GLY A 291 -7.39 2.41 -5.84
CA GLY A 291 -7.95 1.85 -7.06
C GLY A 291 -6.84 1.60 -8.09
N GLY A 292 -6.38 0.36 -8.22
CA GLY A 292 -5.36 -0.03 -9.19
C GLY A 292 -4.56 -1.24 -8.72
N ILE A 293 -4.04 -2.04 -9.66
CA ILE A 293 -3.31 -3.29 -9.39
C ILE A 293 -2.15 -3.15 -8.39
N PHE A 294 -1.58 -1.94 -8.26
CA PHE A 294 -0.42 -1.68 -7.39
C PHE A 294 -0.78 -1.22 -5.97
N ASP A 295 -2.07 -1.03 -5.67
CA ASP A 295 -2.47 -0.51 -4.37
C ASP A 295 -2.39 -1.58 -3.27
N ASP A 296 -2.57 -2.85 -3.63
CA ASP A 296 -2.22 -4.02 -2.80
C ASP A 296 -0.70 -4.25 -2.63
N PHE A 297 0.15 -3.41 -3.25
CA PHE A 297 1.62 -3.56 -3.29
C PHE A 297 2.38 -2.32 -2.78
N LYS A 298 1.65 -1.29 -2.34
CA LYS A 298 2.23 -0.08 -1.75
C LYS A 298 2.36 -0.26 -0.24
N LEU A 299 3.58 -0.35 0.27
CA LEU A 299 3.81 -0.07 1.69
C LEU A 299 3.47 1.41 1.98
N TYR A 300 2.78 1.63 3.09
CA TYR A 300 2.34 2.95 3.53
C TYR A 300 3.45 3.64 4.31
N TYR A 301 3.95 4.77 3.80
CA TYR A 301 5.07 5.52 4.39
C TYR A 301 4.67 6.97 4.72
N PRO A 302 5.31 7.62 5.71
CA PRO A 302 5.14 9.06 5.97
C PRO A 302 5.37 9.95 4.74
N ALA A 303 6.28 9.55 3.85
CA ALA A 303 6.59 10.23 2.60
C ALA A 303 5.43 10.26 1.59
N THR A 304 4.51 9.29 1.62
CA THR A 304 3.35 9.20 0.71
C THR A 304 2.46 10.44 0.81
N TYR A 305 2.28 10.95 2.03
CA TYR A 305 1.43 12.10 2.34
C TYR A 305 2.17 13.45 2.25
N ARG A 306 3.49 13.45 2.03
CA ARG A 306 4.32 14.66 1.93
C ARG A 306 3.77 15.73 0.97
N PRO A 307 3.22 15.39 -0.23
CA PRO A 307 2.66 16.40 -1.12
C PRO A 307 1.46 17.15 -0.54
N LEU A 308 0.65 16.51 0.32
CA LEU A 308 -0.50 17.14 0.98
C LEU A 308 -0.05 18.18 2.03
N VAL A 309 1.12 18.00 2.64
CA VAL A 309 1.67 18.90 3.67
C VAL A 309 2.50 20.04 3.05
N VAL A 310 3.32 19.72 2.04
CA VAL A 310 4.27 20.68 1.44
C VAL A 310 3.61 21.64 0.45
N ALA A 311 2.45 21.30 -0.11
CA ALA A 311 1.72 22.18 -1.03
C ALA A 311 1.31 23.53 -0.39
N GLU A 312 1.15 23.58 0.93
CA GLU A 312 0.67 24.77 1.65
C GLU A 312 1.75 25.85 1.85
N GLU A 313 3.04 25.49 1.95
CA GLU A 313 4.12 26.45 2.25
C GLU A 313 4.31 27.52 1.17
N ASN A 314 3.97 27.22 -0.08
CA ASN A 314 4.04 28.18 -1.19
C ASN A 314 2.82 29.13 -1.28
N SER A 315 1.81 28.96 -0.41
CA SER A 315 0.50 29.61 -0.53
C SER A 315 0.35 30.92 0.28
N SER A 316 1.34 31.82 0.20
CA SER A 316 1.21 33.17 0.80
C SER A 316 0.28 34.12 0.01
N ARG A 317 -0.33 33.66 -1.10
CA ARG A 317 -1.35 34.39 -1.88
C ARG A 317 -2.34 33.46 -2.63
N ARG A 318 -3.49 33.16 -2.02
CA ARG A 318 -4.81 33.28 -2.69
C ARG A 318 -5.98 33.06 -1.73
N THR A 319 -6.86 34.05 -1.66
CA THR A 319 -8.26 33.87 -1.27
C THR A 319 -9.04 33.32 -2.47
N VAL A 320 -10.20 32.70 -2.20
CA VAL A 320 -11.21 32.16 -3.14
C VAL A 320 -10.94 30.74 -3.62
N ILE A 321 -11.81 29.84 -3.16
CA ILE A 321 -12.05 28.50 -3.65
C ILE A 321 -12.81 28.62 -4.99
N ASP A 322 -12.09 28.42 -6.10
CA ASP A 322 -12.61 27.91 -7.37
C ASP A 322 -11.41 27.39 -8.20
N CYS A 323 -11.68 26.56 -9.21
CA CYS A 323 -10.78 25.79 -10.08
C CYS A 323 -10.49 24.34 -9.65
N GLY A 324 -10.93 23.39 -10.50
CA GLY A 324 -10.46 22.01 -10.47
C GLY A 324 -8.95 21.93 -10.79
N PHE A 325 -8.25 21.03 -10.10
CA PHE A 325 -6.81 20.88 -10.22
C PHE A 325 -6.41 20.27 -11.57
N ASN A 326 -5.70 21.05 -12.40
CA ASN A 326 -4.85 20.52 -13.45
C ASN A 326 -3.40 20.45 -12.93
N LEU A 327 -2.72 19.32 -13.12
CA LEU A 327 -1.41 19.00 -12.53
C LEU A 327 -0.20 19.34 -13.41
N ASP A 328 -0.40 19.93 -14.60
CA ASP A 328 0.66 20.25 -15.59
C ASP A 328 1.73 21.29 -15.12
N GLY A 329 1.72 21.74 -13.86
CA GLY A 329 2.47 22.92 -13.39
C GLY A 329 3.74 22.68 -12.57
N LEU A 330 3.97 21.49 -12.00
CA LEU A 330 4.90 21.30 -10.86
C LEU A 330 6.23 20.57 -11.14
N THR A 331 6.66 20.45 -12.40
CA THR A 331 7.91 19.77 -12.81
C THR A 331 9.17 20.67 -12.87
N LYS A 332 9.16 21.88 -12.26
CA LYS A 332 10.31 22.80 -12.32
C LYS A 332 11.02 23.05 -10.98
N LYS A 333 12.14 22.32 -10.82
CA LYS A 333 13.32 22.54 -9.96
C LYS A 333 13.23 23.66 -8.91
N GLN A 334 13.36 23.28 -7.63
CA GLN A 334 14.15 24.05 -6.67
C GLN A 334 15.23 23.14 -6.05
N HIS A 335 16.50 23.40 -6.38
CA HIS A 335 17.64 22.79 -5.69
C HIS A 335 18.02 23.67 -4.49
N MET A 336 18.20 23.08 -3.31
CA MET A 336 18.93 23.73 -2.22
C MET A 336 20.42 23.40 -2.32
N THR A 337 21.25 24.42 -2.57
CA THR A 337 22.71 24.28 -2.66
C THR A 337 23.35 24.40 -1.28
N ILE A 338 24.20 23.43 -0.91
CA ILE A 338 25.03 23.49 0.31
C ILE A 338 26.20 24.46 0.08
N GLY A 339 26.37 25.45 0.96
CA GLY A 339 27.41 26.47 0.83
C GLY A 339 28.74 26.11 1.49
N ARG A 340 29.83 26.08 0.71
CA ARG A 340 31.20 26.40 1.19
C ARG A 340 31.99 27.20 0.13
N SER A 341 32.33 28.44 0.49
CA SER A 341 33.43 29.30 0.00
C SER A 341 33.90 29.22 -1.48
N ASN A 342 33.63 30.33 -2.19
CA ASN A 342 34.13 30.80 -3.51
C ASN A 342 35.68 30.86 -3.70
N PRO A 343 36.23 31.18 -4.91
CA PRO A 343 35.66 31.12 -6.27
C PRO A 343 36.65 30.67 -7.41
N VAL A 344 36.25 29.76 -8.32
CA VAL A 344 36.69 29.81 -9.75
C VAL A 344 35.57 29.28 -10.66
N ILE A 345 35.23 30.03 -11.71
CA ILE A 345 34.13 29.73 -12.64
C ILE A 345 34.47 28.55 -13.56
N ARG A 346 33.70 27.46 -13.48
CA ARG A 346 33.45 26.52 -14.60
C ARG A 346 31.96 26.16 -14.64
N ARG A 347 31.45 25.91 -15.86
CA ARG A 347 30.01 25.83 -16.15
C ARG A 347 29.35 24.57 -15.60
N ALA A 348 28.07 24.67 -15.26
CA ALA A 348 27.25 23.60 -14.73
C ALA A 348 27.02 22.46 -15.73
N ALA A 349 27.01 21.23 -15.22
CA ALA A 349 26.27 20.09 -15.72
C ALA A 349 25.36 19.63 -14.57
N ASP A 350 24.10 19.31 -14.85
CA ASP A 350 23.14 18.90 -13.81
C ASP A 350 23.55 17.55 -13.18
N ASP A 351 23.47 17.45 -11.85
CA ASP A 351 23.81 16.22 -11.10
C ASP A 351 22.88 15.05 -11.47
N VAL A 352 23.44 14.07 -12.18
CA VAL A 352 22.72 12.85 -12.58
C VAL A 352 22.86 11.80 -11.47
N ILE A 353 21.79 11.55 -10.71
CA ILE A 353 21.78 10.49 -9.69
C ILE A 353 21.84 9.12 -10.38
N ILE A 354 23.02 8.51 -10.36
CA ILE A 354 23.31 7.19 -10.94
C ILE A 354 22.84 6.09 -9.96
N PRO A 355 22.20 5.01 -10.42
CA PRO A 355 21.84 3.87 -9.55
C PRO A 355 23.05 3.32 -8.79
N SER A 356 22.91 3.03 -7.51
CA SER A 356 23.97 2.50 -6.63
C SER A 356 24.63 1.20 -7.14
N GLU A 357 23.91 0.43 -7.95
CA GLU A 357 24.35 -0.81 -8.57
C GLU A 357 25.04 -0.64 -9.93
N VAL A 358 25.16 0.60 -10.45
CA VAL A 358 25.97 0.90 -11.62
C VAL A 358 27.43 0.78 -11.23
N LYS A 359 28.15 -0.13 -11.89
CA LYS A 359 29.60 -0.23 -11.72
C LYS A 359 30.24 1.03 -12.29
N ALA A 360 31.34 1.52 -11.71
CA ALA A 360 32.10 2.64 -12.27
C ALA A 360 32.50 2.45 -13.75
N SER A 361 32.58 1.19 -14.23
CA SER A 361 32.81 0.83 -15.64
C SER A 361 31.58 0.97 -16.56
N GLU A 362 30.37 1.09 -15.99
CA GLU A 362 29.09 1.24 -16.70
C GLU A 362 28.68 2.72 -16.80
N GLU A 363 29.07 3.55 -15.83
CA GLU A 363 28.68 4.96 -15.69
C GLU A 363 28.95 5.81 -16.94
N THR A 364 30.19 5.83 -17.44
CA THR A 364 30.57 6.60 -18.64
C THR A 364 29.76 6.19 -19.87
N ALA A 365 29.47 4.89 -20.00
CA ALA A 365 28.69 4.36 -21.12
C ALA A 365 27.19 4.66 -20.98
N LEU A 366 26.68 4.76 -19.75
CA LEU A 366 25.31 5.18 -19.45
C LEU A 366 25.09 6.67 -19.72
N LEU A 367 26.06 7.53 -19.37
CA LEU A 367 26.03 8.96 -19.71
C LEU A 367 26.10 9.16 -21.22
N LEU A 368 27.01 8.48 -21.92
CA LEU A 368 27.07 8.50 -23.39
C LEU A 368 25.77 7.99 -24.04
N LEU A 369 25.15 6.94 -23.49
CA LEU A 369 23.85 6.45 -23.97
C LEU A 369 22.75 7.50 -23.79
N LYS A 370 22.72 8.21 -22.66
CA LYS A 370 21.79 9.32 -22.42
C LYS A 370 21.98 10.41 -23.48
N ASP A 371 23.22 10.86 -23.70
CA ASP A 371 23.56 11.89 -24.70
C ASP A 371 23.15 11.48 -26.12
N LEU A 372 23.41 10.24 -26.54
CA LEU A 372 23.00 9.68 -27.85
C LEU A 372 21.47 9.58 -28.06
N LEU A 373 20.70 9.78 -26.98
CA LEU A 373 19.25 9.68 -26.96
C LEU A 373 18.54 11.00 -26.64
N VAL A 374 19.23 12.08 -26.21
CA VAL A 374 18.61 13.35 -25.80
C VAL A 374 17.57 13.84 -26.82
N ASP A 375 17.95 14.04 -28.08
CA ASP A 375 17.03 14.51 -29.12
C ASP A 375 15.89 13.52 -29.41
N THR A 376 16.17 12.22 -29.29
CA THR A 376 15.19 11.15 -29.53
C THR A 376 14.13 11.13 -28.43
N ILE A 377 14.53 11.32 -27.17
CA ILE A 377 13.63 11.37 -26.02
C ILE A 377 12.82 12.66 -26.04
N ALA A 378 13.46 13.81 -26.26
CA ALA A 378 12.79 15.11 -26.30
C ALA A 378 11.72 15.22 -27.41
N GLN A 379 11.91 14.50 -28.53
CA GLN A 379 10.94 14.43 -29.63
C GLN A 379 9.86 13.35 -29.43
N TYR A 380 9.97 12.48 -28.42
CA TYR A 380 9.02 11.40 -28.22
C TYR A 380 7.74 11.91 -27.52
N PRO A 381 6.54 11.59 -28.03
CA PRO A 381 5.29 11.97 -27.36
C PRO A 381 5.20 11.41 -25.95
N LEU A 382 4.62 12.16 -25.01
CA LEU A 382 4.38 11.71 -23.63
C LEU A 382 5.64 11.42 -22.80
N HIS A 383 6.86 11.74 -23.26
CA HIS A 383 8.09 11.37 -22.54
C HIS A 383 8.20 11.95 -21.12
N GLU A 384 7.71 13.18 -20.90
CA GLU A 384 7.65 13.81 -19.57
C GLU A 384 6.72 13.07 -18.59
N SER A 385 5.69 12.39 -19.11
CA SER A 385 4.71 11.62 -18.32
C SER A 385 5.08 10.15 -18.08
N MET A 386 6.21 9.67 -18.63
CA MET A 386 6.65 8.26 -18.51
C MET A 386 8.11 8.12 -18.04
N PRO A 387 8.47 8.65 -16.86
CA PRO A 387 9.86 8.62 -16.37
C PRO A 387 10.43 7.19 -16.21
N ASP A 388 9.58 6.16 -16.04
CA ASP A 388 10.00 4.74 -15.98
C ASP A 388 10.50 4.18 -17.33
N VAL A 389 10.07 4.79 -18.44
CA VAL A 389 10.44 4.42 -19.81
C VAL A 389 11.72 5.11 -20.24
N PHE A 390 11.96 6.34 -19.79
CA PHE A 390 13.11 7.17 -20.19
C PHE A 390 14.21 7.28 -19.12
N GLY A 391 13.94 6.81 -17.90
CA GLY A 391 14.84 6.90 -16.76
C GLY A 391 16.09 6.01 -16.86
N LEU A 392 17.08 6.33 -16.03
CA LEU A 392 18.41 5.70 -16.03
C LEU A 392 18.34 4.18 -15.79
N MET A 393 17.42 3.72 -14.94
CA MET A 393 17.16 2.29 -14.72
C MET A 393 16.86 1.57 -16.06
N ARG A 394 16.05 2.17 -16.93
CA ARG A 394 15.74 1.61 -18.24
C ARG A 394 16.95 1.58 -19.15
N LEU A 395 17.63 2.72 -19.27
CA LEU A 395 18.80 2.88 -20.13
C LEU A 395 19.91 1.90 -19.73
N LEU A 396 20.11 1.68 -18.43
CA LEU A 396 21.03 0.68 -17.89
C LEU A 396 20.69 -0.75 -18.33
N MET A 397 19.40 -1.12 -18.41
CA MET A 397 19.02 -2.46 -18.88
C MET A 397 19.35 -2.66 -20.36
N PHE A 398 19.09 -1.66 -21.20
CA PHE A 398 19.50 -1.69 -22.61
C PHE A 398 21.03 -1.72 -22.77
N LEU A 399 21.75 -0.95 -21.95
CA LEU A 399 23.21 -0.92 -21.92
C LEU A 399 23.83 -2.27 -21.53
N ARG A 400 23.32 -2.91 -20.48
CA ARG A 400 23.78 -4.23 -20.01
C ARG A 400 23.57 -5.32 -21.06
N VAL A 401 22.41 -5.33 -21.74
CA VAL A 401 22.16 -6.27 -22.85
C VAL A 401 23.02 -5.94 -24.09
N ALA A 402 23.38 -4.68 -24.30
CA ALA A 402 24.36 -4.24 -25.29
C ALA A 402 25.83 -4.47 -24.87
N LYS A 403 26.10 -5.08 -23.70
CA LYS A 403 27.45 -5.30 -23.14
C LYS A 403 28.27 -4.01 -22.98
N ASN A 404 27.62 -2.95 -22.51
CA ASN A 404 28.18 -1.62 -22.29
C ASN A 404 28.56 -0.85 -23.57
N ASP A 405 28.12 -1.30 -24.76
CA ASP A 405 28.18 -0.51 -25.98
C ASP A 405 26.98 0.46 -26.05
N ALA A 406 27.25 1.75 -25.83
CA ALA A 406 26.25 2.81 -25.83
C ALA A 406 25.59 3.02 -27.21
N HIS A 407 26.28 2.77 -28.32
CA HIS A 407 25.70 2.93 -29.67
C HIS A 407 24.76 1.78 -30.01
N ILE A 408 25.12 0.54 -29.65
CA ILE A 408 24.24 -0.63 -29.78
C ILE A 408 23.02 -0.47 -28.86
N ALA A 409 23.20 0.01 -27.63
CA ALA A 409 22.11 0.30 -26.70
C ALA A 409 21.18 1.38 -27.26
N ALA A 410 21.71 2.51 -27.75
CA ALA A 410 20.92 3.59 -28.33
C ALA A 410 20.12 3.13 -29.56
N LYS A 411 20.71 2.28 -30.42
CA LYS A 411 20.00 1.67 -31.55
C LYS A 411 18.81 0.82 -31.08
N ARG A 412 19.04 -0.10 -30.14
CA ARG A 412 17.99 -0.98 -29.58
C ARG A 412 16.89 -0.18 -28.86
N PHE A 413 17.26 0.90 -28.18
CA PHE A 413 16.28 1.77 -27.53
C PHE A 413 15.41 2.52 -28.56
N LYS A 414 15.99 2.97 -29.69
CA LYS A 414 15.22 3.55 -30.81
C LYS A 414 14.28 2.53 -31.45
N GLU A 415 14.73 1.28 -31.61
CA GLU A 415 13.88 0.17 -32.09
C GLU A 415 12.73 -0.13 -31.11
N PHE A 416 12.98 -0.08 -29.81
CA PHE A 416 11.96 -0.19 -28.76
C PHE A 416 10.92 0.95 -28.82
N LEU A 417 11.36 2.20 -28.91
CA LEU A 417 10.44 3.36 -29.02
C LEU A 417 9.58 3.29 -30.29
N ALA A 418 10.15 2.89 -31.43
CA ALA A 418 9.40 2.67 -32.67
C ALA A 418 8.37 1.53 -32.52
N TRP A 419 8.74 0.43 -31.85
CA TRP A 419 7.83 -0.67 -31.54
C TRP A 419 6.69 -0.24 -30.61
N ARG A 420 6.96 0.56 -29.58
CA ARG A 420 5.93 1.10 -28.66
C ARG A 420 4.86 1.89 -29.40
N GLN A 421 5.28 2.80 -30.29
CA GLN A 421 4.36 3.56 -31.15
C GLN A 421 3.56 2.64 -32.09
N MET A 422 4.24 1.73 -32.80
CA MET A 422 3.61 0.78 -33.73
C MET A 422 2.56 -0.11 -33.06
N ARG A 423 2.78 -0.52 -31.81
CA ARG A 423 1.88 -1.39 -31.04
C ARG A 423 0.99 -0.64 -30.04
N LYS A 424 0.96 0.70 -30.08
CA LYS A 424 0.18 1.56 -29.16
C LYS A 424 0.44 1.25 -27.67
N VAL A 425 1.67 0.86 -27.33
CA VAL A 425 2.05 0.43 -25.98
C VAL A 425 1.95 1.59 -24.98
N ASP A 426 2.07 2.83 -25.45
CA ASP A 426 1.86 4.02 -24.62
C ASP A 426 0.37 4.24 -24.29
N GLU A 427 -0.57 3.82 -25.16
CA GLU A 427 -2.01 3.78 -24.84
C GLU A 427 -2.30 2.69 -23.80
N ILE A 428 -1.61 1.53 -23.90
CA ILE A 428 -1.68 0.44 -22.91
C ILE A 428 -1.13 0.90 -21.54
N ARG A 429 0.06 1.51 -21.51
CA ARG A 429 0.66 2.09 -20.30
C ARG A 429 -0.26 3.13 -19.66
N LYS A 430 -0.84 4.01 -20.48
CA LYS A 430 -1.81 5.02 -20.04
C LYS A 430 -3.07 4.38 -19.44
N ASN A 431 -3.65 3.37 -20.09
CA ASN A 431 -4.78 2.61 -19.53
C ASN A 431 -4.43 1.98 -18.17
N ILE A 432 -3.25 1.35 -18.03
CA ILE A 432 -2.81 0.75 -16.76
C ILE A 432 -2.72 1.79 -15.63
N LEU A 433 -2.17 2.98 -15.92
CA LEU A 433 -1.98 4.03 -14.92
C LEU A 433 -3.27 4.81 -14.60
N GLU A 434 -4.14 5.05 -15.57
CA GLU A 434 -5.34 5.88 -15.39
C GLU A 434 -6.58 5.08 -14.96
N LYS A 435 -6.77 3.86 -15.47
CA LYS A 435 -8.04 3.13 -15.36
C LYS A 435 -8.16 2.22 -14.15
N LYS A 436 -7.23 2.30 -13.20
CA LYS A 436 -7.34 1.60 -11.91
C LYS A 436 -7.51 0.07 -12.08
N LEU A 437 -6.93 -0.50 -13.14
CA LEU A 437 -7.16 -1.88 -13.61
C LEU A 437 -6.75 -2.93 -12.56
N THR A 438 -7.56 -3.97 -12.41
CA THR A 438 -7.26 -5.23 -11.74
C THR A 438 -6.66 -6.26 -12.71
N PHE A 439 -6.28 -7.45 -12.23
CA PHE A 439 -5.77 -8.52 -13.11
C PHE A 439 -6.84 -8.97 -14.11
N ASP A 440 -8.09 -9.04 -13.66
CA ASP A 440 -9.25 -9.49 -14.45
C ASP A 440 -9.67 -8.45 -15.51
N ASP A 441 -9.30 -7.18 -15.33
CA ASP A 441 -9.52 -6.12 -16.33
C ASP A 441 -8.51 -6.14 -17.50
N ILE A 442 -7.52 -7.04 -17.49
CA ILE A 442 -6.54 -7.14 -18.58
C ILE A 442 -7.22 -7.72 -19.82
N PRO A 443 -7.11 -7.08 -21.01
CA PRO A 443 -7.73 -7.59 -22.23
C PRO A 443 -7.38 -9.05 -22.52
N HIS A 444 -8.44 -9.84 -22.77
CA HIS A 444 -8.39 -11.28 -23.07
C HIS A 444 -7.83 -12.17 -21.95
N ILE A 445 -7.64 -11.67 -20.73
CA ILE A 445 -7.01 -12.42 -19.65
C ILE A 445 -7.78 -13.70 -19.33
N ASP A 446 -9.07 -13.60 -19.00
CA ASP A 446 -9.97 -14.72 -18.74
C ASP A 446 -9.97 -15.74 -19.88
N LYS A 447 -9.99 -15.23 -21.12
CA LYS A 447 -10.03 -16.06 -22.34
C LYS A 447 -8.75 -16.87 -22.50
N VAL A 448 -7.58 -16.30 -22.17
CA VAL A 448 -6.31 -17.03 -22.21
C VAL A 448 -6.17 -17.96 -21.01
N THR A 449 -6.45 -17.47 -19.81
CA THR A 449 -6.31 -18.24 -18.58
C THR A 449 -7.23 -19.46 -18.60
N TYR A 450 -8.44 -19.34 -19.17
CA TYR A 450 -9.40 -20.45 -19.44
C TYR A 450 -8.82 -21.65 -20.18
N TYR A 451 -7.72 -21.49 -20.94
CA TYR A 451 -7.01 -22.62 -21.58
C TYR A 451 -5.59 -22.85 -21.04
N LEU A 452 -4.97 -21.87 -20.39
CA LEU A 452 -3.60 -21.92 -19.86
C LEU A 452 -3.55 -21.33 -18.44
N PRO A 453 -3.44 -22.15 -17.38
CA PRO A 453 -3.32 -21.62 -16.03
C PRO A 453 -1.99 -20.91 -15.81
N PHE A 454 -2.05 -19.65 -15.40
CA PHE A 454 -0.91 -18.94 -14.86
C PHE A 454 -1.34 -17.90 -13.82
N ASN A 455 -0.39 -17.49 -13.00
CA ASN A 455 -0.46 -16.36 -12.11
C ASN A 455 0.81 -15.51 -12.35
N PRO A 456 0.69 -14.24 -12.79
CA PRO A 456 1.84 -13.44 -13.20
C PRO A 456 2.76 -13.05 -12.04
N CYS A 457 2.26 -13.08 -10.81
CA CYS A 457 3.00 -12.78 -9.59
C CYS A 457 2.35 -13.55 -8.44
N LEU A 458 2.91 -14.71 -8.09
CA LEU A 458 2.45 -15.49 -6.94
C LEU A 458 2.47 -14.60 -5.69
N ARG A 459 1.51 -14.83 -4.80
CA ARG A 459 1.44 -14.20 -3.49
C ARG A 459 1.78 -15.21 -2.38
N ASP A 460 2.33 -14.71 -1.28
CA ASP A 460 2.70 -15.52 -0.12
C ASP A 460 1.50 -15.82 0.81
N ALA A 461 1.78 -16.32 2.01
CA ALA A 461 0.77 -16.67 3.01
C ALA A 461 -0.01 -15.46 3.57
N VAL A 462 0.53 -14.24 3.47
CA VAL A 462 -0.14 -13.00 3.93
C VAL A 462 -0.72 -12.16 2.78
N GLY A 463 -0.47 -12.57 1.53
CA GLY A 463 -1.00 -11.92 0.33
C GLY A 463 -0.01 -11.00 -0.38
N GLU A 464 1.23 -10.89 0.09
CA GLU A 464 2.27 -10.05 -0.51
C GLU A 464 2.93 -10.72 -1.73
N PRO A 465 3.55 -9.97 -2.67
CA PRO A 465 4.28 -10.55 -3.79
C PRO A 465 5.35 -11.53 -3.32
N LEU A 466 5.29 -12.75 -3.81
CA LEU A 466 6.27 -13.78 -3.47
C LEU A 466 7.64 -13.40 -4.03
N ARG A 467 8.57 -13.10 -3.12
CA ARG A 467 9.98 -12.79 -3.44
C ARG A 467 10.85 -14.02 -3.25
N ALA A 468 11.73 -14.25 -4.21
CA ALA A 468 12.88 -15.13 -4.07
C ALA A 468 13.95 -14.51 -3.15
N LYS A 469 14.89 -15.33 -2.69
CA LYS A 469 16.03 -14.93 -1.84
C LYS A 469 16.96 -13.90 -2.47
N ASP A 470 16.92 -13.75 -3.81
CA ASP A 470 17.65 -12.72 -4.56
C ASP A 470 16.81 -11.46 -4.83
N GLY A 471 15.63 -11.35 -4.22
CA GLY A 471 14.70 -10.24 -4.42
C GLY A 471 13.84 -10.35 -5.68
N SER A 472 13.99 -11.36 -6.54
CA SER A 472 13.15 -11.51 -7.74
C SER A 472 11.70 -11.88 -7.39
N PHE A 473 10.73 -11.41 -8.17
CA PHE A 473 9.34 -11.87 -8.12
C PHE A 473 9.16 -13.26 -8.75
N ILE A 474 8.17 -14.03 -8.29
CA ILE A 474 7.83 -15.33 -8.88
C ILE A 474 6.60 -15.23 -9.79
N TYR A 475 6.80 -15.41 -11.10
CA TYR A 475 5.74 -15.73 -12.06
C TYR A 475 5.54 -17.24 -12.08
N CYS A 476 4.30 -17.74 -12.12
CA CYS A 476 4.02 -19.17 -12.19
C CYS A 476 3.03 -19.53 -13.30
N GLU A 477 3.33 -20.56 -14.08
CA GLU A 477 2.47 -21.07 -15.16
C GLU A 477 2.42 -22.60 -15.12
N ARG A 478 1.23 -23.19 -15.24
CA ARG A 478 1.04 -24.65 -15.35
C ARG A 478 0.82 -25.02 -16.82
N LEU A 479 1.86 -24.81 -17.62
CA LEU A 479 1.90 -25.18 -19.04
C LEU A 479 1.62 -26.67 -19.28
N GLY A 480 1.87 -27.53 -18.29
CA GLY A 480 1.48 -28.94 -18.33
C GLY A 480 -0.04 -29.17 -18.33
N MET A 481 -0.83 -28.23 -17.84
CA MET A 481 -2.29 -28.31 -17.74
C MET A 481 -3.02 -27.53 -18.84
N ILE A 482 -2.33 -27.20 -19.93
CA ILE A 482 -2.86 -26.45 -21.07
C ILE A 482 -3.87 -27.26 -21.88
N GLU A 483 -5.10 -26.73 -22.04
CA GLU A 483 -6.08 -27.29 -22.98
C GLU A 483 -5.72 -26.80 -24.39
N THR A 484 -4.87 -27.59 -25.05
CA THR A 484 -4.18 -27.20 -26.27
C THR A 484 -5.12 -26.88 -27.44
N ASN A 485 -6.25 -27.58 -27.58
CA ASN A 485 -7.09 -27.45 -28.77
C ASN A 485 -7.88 -26.15 -28.74
N GLY A 486 -8.58 -25.88 -27.63
CA GLY A 486 -9.29 -24.63 -27.40
C GLY A 486 -8.35 -23.43 -27.31
N PHE A 487 -7.15 -23.57 -26.71
CA PHE A 487 -6.16 -22.51 -26.75
C PHE A 487 -5.82 -22.10 -28.19
N ILE A 488 -5.59 -23.06 -29.09
CA ILE A 488 -5.23 -22.78 -30.48
C ILE A 488 -6.44 -22.28 -31.30
N ALA A 489 -7.63 -22.84 -31.08
CA ALA A 489 -8.82 -22.54 -31.85
C ALA A 489 -9.47 -21.20 -31.46
N GLU A 490 -9.58 -20.91 -30.16
CA GLU A 490 -10.37 -19.80 -29.64
C GLU A 490 -9.53 -18.56 -29.34
N VAL A 491 -8.29 -18.72 -28.84
CA VAL A 491 -7.37 -17.59 -28.62
C VAL A 491 -6.58 -17.32 -29.89
N SER A 492 -6.68 -16.12 -30.45
CA SER A 492 -5.86 -15.69 -31.58
C SER A 492 -4.46 -15.23 -31.15
N ASP A 493 -3.52 -15.20 -32.10
CA ASP A 493 -2.15 -14.75 -31.81
C ASP A 493 -2.10 -13.27 -31.41
N ASP A 494 -2.98 -12.41 -31.96
CA ASP A 494 -3.03 -10.99 -31.61
C ASP A 494 -3.61 -10.75 -30.20
N GLU A 495 -4.70 -11.43 -29.82
CA GLU A 495 -5.26 -11.37 -28.46
C GLU A 495 -4.25 -11.83 -27.41
N PHE A 496 -3.58 -12.96 -27.65
CA PHE A 496 -2.53 -13.46 -26.75
C PHE A 496 -1.37 -12.46 -26.61
N MET A 497 -0.94 -11.84 -27.72
CA MET A 497 0.16 -10.88 -27.71
C MET A 497 -0.24 -9.51 -27.13
N GLU A 498 -1.50 -9.09 -27.24
CA GLU A 498 -2.03 -7.89 -26.56
C GLU A 498 -2.05 -8.08 -25.04
N MET A 499 -2.65 -9.18 -24.56
CA MET A 499 -2.65 -9.58 -23.15
C MET A 499 -1.21 -9.65 -22.60
N PHE A 500 -0.30 -10.30 -23.35
CA PHE A 500 1.09 -10.42 -22.95
C PHE A 500 1.85 -9.08 -22.90
N ILE A 501 1.48 -8.10 -23.73
CA ILE A 501 2.03 -6.74 -23.66
C ILE A 501 1.51 -6.02 -22.40
N TYR A 502 0.24 -6.15 -22.05
CA TYR A 502 -0.29 -5.64 -20.77
C TYR A 502 0.48 -6.22 -19.58
N LEU A 503 0.63 -7.54 -19.49
CA LEU A 503 1.40 -8.18 -18.41
C LEU A 503 2.88 -7.75 -18.39
N SER A 504 3.49 -7.55 -19.56
CA SER A 504 4.89 -7.11 -19.65
C SER A 504 5.06 -5.66 -19.22
N GLU A 505 4.16 -4.76 -19.60
CA GLU A 505 4.12 -3.38 -19.10
C GLU A 505 3.83 -3.33 -17.60
N LEU A 506 2.96 -4.20 -17.09
CA LEU A 506 2.60 -4.29 -15.68
C LEU A 506 3.78 -4.74 -14.81
N GLY A 507 4.36 -5.91 -15.10
CA GLY A 507 5.53 -6.40 -14.37
C GLY A 507 6.71 -5.44 -14.46
N GLN A 508 6.78 -4.62 -15.51
CA GLN A 508 7.79 -3.59 -15.63
C GLN A 508 7.56 -2.37 -14.73
N LEU A 509 6.31 -1.95 -14.52
CA LEU A 509 5.97 -0.94 -13.51
C LEU A 509 6.33 -1.47 -12.11
N LEU A 510 5.99 -2.73 -11.81
CA LEU A 510 6.32 -3.36 -10.52
C LEU A 510 7.83 -3.34 -10.21
N ILE A 511 8.66 -3.67 -11.21
CA ILE A 511 10.13 -3.61 -11.08
C ILE A 511 10.60 -2.17 -10.82
N HIS A 512 10.06 -1.19 -11.57
CA HIS A 512 10.46 0.20 -11.43
C HIS A 512 10.04 0.78 -10.07
N ASP A 513 8.83 0.46 -9.62
CA ASP A 513 8.24 0.88 -8.35
C ASP A 513 9.03 0.31 -7.14
N VAL A 514 9.44 -0.96 -7.19
CA VAL A 514 10.42 -1.51 -6.22
C VAL A 514 11.75 -0.76 -6.29
N TYR A 515 12.31 -0.59 -7.49
CA TYR A 515 13.58 0.10 -7.65
C TYR A 515 13.52 1.55 -7.12
N GLU A 516 12.43 2.28 -7.31
CA GLU A 516 12.32 3.64 -6.78
C GLU A 516 12.24 3.67 -5.25
N ARG A 517 11.65 2.65 -4.61
CA ARG A 517 11.63 2.49 -3.14
C ARG A 517 12.96 2.03 -2.55
N THR A 518 13.57 0.97 -3.08
CA THR A 518 14.73 0.31 -2.46
C THR A 518 16.07 0.70 -3.07
N LYS A 519 16.05 1.25 -4.29
CA LYS A 519 17.23 1.45 -5.18
C LYS A 519 17.95 0.16 -5.56
N GLU A 520 17.32 -0.99 -5.36
CA GLU A 520 17.78 -2.31 -5.79
C GLU A 520 17.06 -2.75 -7.07
N LEU A 521 17.77 -3.35 -8.03
CA LEU A 521 17.14 -3.87 -9.24
C LEU A 521 16.43 -5.21 -8.99
N SER A 522 15.11 -5.22 -9.18
CA SER A 522 14.30 -6.43 -9.17
C SER A 522 14.08 -7.01 -10.58
N SER A 523 13.62 -8.26 -10.65
CA SER A 523 13.30 -9.00 -11.87
C SER A 523 12.28 -10.10 -11.59
N PHE A 524 11.86 -10.86 -12.60
CA PHE A 524 11.06 -12.07 -12.43
C PHE A 524 11.87 -13.35 -12.65
N ILE A 525 11.59 -14.35 -11.82
CA ILE A 525 11.85 -15.76 -12.10
C ILE A 525 10.56 -16.36 -12.66
N LEU A 526 10.63 -16.91 -13.88
CA LEU A 526 9.49 -17.63 -14.46
C LEU A 526 9.55 -19.10 -14.03
N VAL A 527 8.58 -19.54 -13.25
CA VAL A 527 8.35 -20.94 -12.90
C VAL A 527 7.30 -21.50 -13.84
N ILE A 528 7.65 -22.54 -14.60
CA ILE A 528 6.77 -23.16 -15.59
C ILE A 528 6.65 -24.65 -15.25
N ASP A 529 5.57 -25.03 -14.58
CA ASP A 529 5.23 -26.43 -14.34
C ASP A 529 4.74 -27.07 -15.64
N VAL A 530 5.50 -28.06 -16.12
CA VAL A 530 5.15 -28.90 -17.27
C VAL A 530 4.78 -30.33 -16.84
N GLY A 531 4.54 -30.55 -15.55
CA GLY A 531 3.93 -31.78 -15.04
C GLY A 531 2.50 -31.93 -15.56
N GLY A 532 2.12 -33.17 -15.90
CA GLY A 532 0.80 -33.44 -16.51
C GLY A 532 0.67 -33.10 -18.00
N ALA A 533 1.75 -32.62 -18.66
CA ALA A 533 1.74 -32.16 -20.05
C ALA A 533 0.93 -33.07 -21.00
N PRO A 534 0.10 -32.49 -21.90
CA PRO A 534 -0.81 -33.25 -22.77
C PRO A 534 -0.01 -33.98 -23.86
N THR A 535 0.47 -35.17 -23.51
CA THR A 535 1.43 -35.97 -24.31
C THR A 535 0.95 -36.19 -25.74
N ALA A 536 -0.34 -36.45 -25.95
CA ALA A 536 -0.95 -36.60 -27.28
C ALA A 536 -0.89 -35.29 -28.11
N SER A 537 -1.23 -34.15 -27.50
CA SER A 537 -1.19 -32.84 -28.16
C SER A 537 0.25 -32.39 -28.47
N TRP A 538 1.21 -32.71 -27.59
CA TRP A 538 2.62 -32.37 -27.79
C TRP A 538 3.36 -33.34 -28.71
N ALA A 539 2.89 -34.59 -28.83
CA ALA A 539 3.32 -35.53 -29.86
C ALA A 539 2.79 -35.13 -31.25
N ASN A 540 1.65 -34.45 -31.34
CA ASN A 540 1.13 -33.89 -32.59
C ASN A 540 2.00 -32.69 -33.05
N PRO A 541 2.73 -32.78 -34.18
CA PRO A 541 3.68 -31.74 -34.57
C PRO A 541 3.04 -30.40 -34.89
N LYS A 542 1.76 -30.37 -35.30
CA LYS A 542 1.05 -29.12 -35.61
C LYS A 542 0.68 -28.36 -34.33
N LEU A 543 0.05 -29.06 -33.38
CA LEU A 543 -0.40 -28.49 -32.11
C LEU A 543 0.80 -28.06 -31.25
N CYS A 544 1.81 -28.94 -31.12
CA CYS A 544 3.06 -28.64 -30.42
C CYS A 544 3.74 -27.39 -30.99
N LYS A 545 3.87 -27.29 -32.33
CA LYS A 545 4.46 -26.11 -32.99
C LYS A 545 3.65 -24.83 -32.78
N ALA A 546 2.32 -24.90 -32.74
CA ALA A 546 1.48 -23.73 -32.48
C ALA A 546 1.68 -23.18 -31.07
N VAL A 547 1.69 -24.04 -30.04
CA VAL A 547 1.99 -23.63 -28.65
C VAL A 547 3.41 -23.05 -28.55
N VAL A 548 4.41 -23.75 -29.11
CA VAL A 548 5.80 -23.27 -29.12
C VAL A 548 5.95 -21.92 -29.82
N ASN A 549 5.23 -21.68 -30.93
CA ASN A 549 5.29 -20.42 -31.66
C ASN A 549 4.78 -19.26 -30.80
N ARG A 550 3.68 -19.42 -30.04
CA ARG A 550 3.17 -18.38 -29.13
C ARG A 550 4.15 -18.11 -27.98
N MET A 551 4.55 -19.15 -27.25
CA MET A 551 5.50 -19.01 -26.13
C MET A 551 6.85 -18.44 -26.57
N GLY A 552 7.35 -18.88 -27.73
CA GLY A 552 8.56 -18.36 -28.33
C GLY A 552 8.46 -16.90 -28.77
N SER A 553 7.31 -16.49 -29.33
CA SER A 553 7.07 -15.10 -29.75
C SER A 553 6.96 -14.15 -28.56
N ALA A 554 6.25 -14.57 -27.50
CA ALA A 554 6.19 -13.90 -26.22
C ALA A 554 7.59 -13.73 -25.58
N GLY A 555 8.36 -14.82 -25.50
CA GLY A 555 9.74 -14.79 -25.00
C GLY A 555 10.65 -13.86 -25.80
N LYS A 556 10.54 -13.88 -27.13
CA LYS A 556 11.33 -13.02 -28.03
C LYS A 556 10.94 -11.53 -27.93
N LEU A 557 9.65 -11.22 -27.74
CA LEU A 557 9.18 -9.87 -27.47
C LEU A 557 9.80 -9.35 -26.17
N ARG A 558 9.73 -10.16 -25.10
CA ARG A 558 10.31 -9.81 -23.80
C ARG A 558 11.83 -9.59 -23.88
N GLU A 559 12.57 -10.48 -24.57
CA GLU A 559 14.02 -10.33 -24.77
C GLU A 559 14.38 -9.04 -25.54
N SER A 560 13.53 -8.62 -26.48
CA SER A 560 13.80 -7.48 -27.36
C SER A 560 13.47 -6.13 -26.72
N TYR A 561 12.38 -6.06 -25.94
CA TYR A 561 11.78 -4.79 -25.50
C TYR A 561 11.70 -4.62 -23.97
N TYR A 562 11.87 -5.71 -23.21
CA TYR A 562 11.88 -5.70 -21.74
C TYR A 562 13.20 -6.30 -21.20
N PRO A 563 14.36 -5.74 -21.59
CA PRO A 563 15.65 -6.23 -21.12
C PRO A 563 15.72 -6.15 -19.59
N GLY A 564 16.28 -7.18 -18.95
CA GLY A 564 16.38 -7.27 -17.49
C GLY A 564 15.13 -7.80 -16.77
N GLN A 565 13.94 -7.74 -17.38
CA GLN A 565 12.67 -8.13 -16.71
C GLN A 565 12.66 -9.59 -16.20
N VAL A 566 13.38 -10.51 -16.84
CA VAL A 566 13.49 -11.91 -16.41
C VAL A 566 14.94 -12.29 -16.14
N SER A 567 15.23 -12.72 -14.92
CA SER A 567 16.54 -13.22 -14.48
C SER A 567 16.71 -14.71 -14.77
N LYS A 568 15.69 -15.53 -14.51
CA LYS A 568 15.73 -17.00 -14.60
C LYS A 568 14.42 -17.58 -15.15
N VAL A 569 14.51 -18.73 -15.82
CA VAL A 569 13.36 -19.53 -16.25
C VAL A 569 13.56 -20.97 -15.76
N CYS A 570 12.59 -21.51 -15.04
CA CYS A 570 12.65 -22.85 -14.45
C CYS A 570 11.48 -23.69 -14.97
N PHE A 571 11.75 -24.65 -15.86
CA PHE A 571 10.77 -25.66 -16.25
C PHE A 571 10.79 -26.78 -15.21
N LEU A 572 9.67 -27.01 -14.51
CA LEU A 572 9.55 -28.00 -13.45
C LEU A 572 8.77 -29.24 -13.91
N ASN A 573 9.03 -30.39 -13.30
CA ASN A 573 8.36 -31.67 -13.57
C ASN A 573 8.46 -32.14 -15.04
N ALA A 574 9.53 -31.79 -15.75
CA ALA A 574 9.69 -31.98 -17.21
C ALA A 574 9.69 -33.47 -17.64
N PRO A 575 8.62 -33.99 -18.26
CA PRO A 575 8.56 -35.37 -18.74
C PRO A 575 9.50 -35.60 -19.93
N TRP A 576 9.69 -36.86 -20.33
CA TRP A 576 10.57 -37.21 -21.48
C TRP A 576 10.17 -36.48 -22.78
N ILE A 577 8.87 -36.28 -23.03
CA ILE A 577 8.37 -35.61 -24.24
C ILE A 577 8.72 -34.10 -24.29
N PHE A 578 9.03 -33.48 -23.13
CA PHE A 578 9.40 -32.06 -23.06
C PHE A 578 10.66 -31.75 -23.87
N ASP A 579 11.57 -32.71 -24.07
CA ASP A 579 12.79 -32.46 -24.86
C ASP A 579 12.48 -32.15 -26.34
N THR A 580 11.39 -32.70 -26.88
CA THR A 580 10.88 -32.36 -28.22
C THR A 580 10.32 -30.94 -28.26
N PHE A 581 9.49 -30.58 -27.27
CA PHE A 581 8.92 -29.24 -27.13
C PHE A 581 10.04 -28.18 -26.99
N PHE A 582 10.98 -28.42 -26.07
CA PHE A 582 12.09 -27.51 -25.81
C PHE A 582 13.05 -27.40 -26.99
N LYS A 583 13.28 -28.49 -27.74
CA LYS A 583 14.09 -28.45 -28.98
C LYS A 583 13.50 -27.48 -30.02
N LEU A 584 12.18 -27.39 -30.13
CA LEU A 584 11.52 -26.40 -31.00
C LEU A 584 11.65 -24.98 -30.40
N LEU A 585 11.37 -24.83 -29.09
CA LEU A 585 11.42 -23.53 -28.40
C LEU A 585 12.81 -22.88 -28.44
N ARG A 586 13.90 -23.67 -28.38
CA ARG A 586 15.30 -23.20 -28.50
C ARG A 586 15.54 -22.31 -29.71
N SER A 587 14.79 -22.46 -30.81
CA SER A 587 14.95 -21.63 -32.02
C SER A 587 14.56 -20.16 -31.81
N PHE A 588 13.80 -19.84 -30.77
CA PHE A 588 13.40 -18.47 -30.40
C PHE A 588 14.34 -17.82 -29.38
N LEU A 589 15.17 -18.60 -28.69
CA LEU A 589 15.95 -18.15 -27.54
C LEU A 589 17.40 -17.84 -27.93
N SER A 590 17.90 -16.65 -27.59
CA SER A 590 19.34 -16.35 -27.76
C SER A 590 20.21 -17.14 -26.78
N LYS A 591 21.53 -17.11 -27.00
CA LYS A 591 22.51 -17.70 -26.05
C LYS A 591 22.37 -17.13 -24.63
N ALA A 592 22.00 -15.86 -24.49
CA ALA A 592 21.82 -15.22 -23.19
C ALA A 592 20.52 -15.68 -22.50
N SER A 593 19.44 -15.85 -23.27
CA SER A 593 18.19 -16.42 -22.74
C SER A 593 18.35 -17.90 -22.38
N LEU A 594 19.05 -18.70 -23.19
CA LEU A 594 19.34 -20.10 -22.89
C LEU A 594 20.16 -20.29 -21.61
N SER A 595 21.11 -19.40 -21.29
CA SER A 595 21.89 -19.49 -20.04
C SER A 595 21.06 -19.24 -18.77
N LYS A 596 19.84 -18.70 -18.90
CA LYS A 596 18.90 -18.48 -17.80
C LYS A 596 17.93 -19.65 -17.57
N VAL A 597 17.90 -20.62 -18.51
CA VAL A 597 16.96 -21.74 -18.46
C VAL A 597 17.51 -22.87 -17.60
N THR A 598 16.74 -23.25 -16.58
CA THR A 598 16.88 -24.50 -15.83
C THR A 598 15.73 -25.43 -16.21
N ILE A 599 16.02 -26.71 -16.41
CA ILE A 599 15.00 -27.75 -16.67
C ILE A 599 15.15 -28.79 -15.57
N CYS A 600 14.06 -29.09 -14.89
CA CYS A 600 14.00 -29.97 -13.73
C CYS A 600 13.07 -31.14 -14.02
N ARG A 601 13.57 -32.37 -13.87
CA ARG A 601 12.79 -33.61 -14.03
C ARG A 601 11.89 -33.84 -12.80
N PRO A 602 10.85 -34.68 -12.89
CA PRO A 602 10.03 -35.05 -11.74
C PRO A 602 10.89 -35.52 -10.55
N GLY A 603 10.71 -34.89 -9.39
CA GLY A 603 11.51 -35.15 -8.18
C GLY A 603 12.70 -34.21 -7.94
N GLU A 604 13.09 -33.36 -8.90
CA GLU A 604 14.20 -32.41 -8.74
C GLU A 604 13.75 -31.09 -8.07
N GLN A 605 14.04 -30.92 -6.78
CA GLN A 605 13.55 -29.83 -5.93
C GLN A 605 14.27 -28.47 -6.13
N THR A 606 14.03 -27.80 -7.26
CA THR A 606 14.74 -26.54 -7.55
C THR A 606 14.10 -25.29 -6.92
N ILE A 607 12.78 -25.21 -6.81
CA ILE A 607 12.10 -23.98 -6.34
C ILE A 607 12.32 -23.68 -4.84
N MET A 608 12.44 -24.72 -3.99
CA MET A 608 12.77 -24.61 -2.56
C MET A 608 14.16 -23.98 -2.31
N SER A 609 15.07 -24.05 -3.29
CA SER A 609 16.34 -23.33 -3.19
C SER A 609 16.17 -21.82 -3.34
N LEU A 610 15.17 -21.38 -4.13
CA LEU A 610 14.95 -19.99 -4.53
C LEU A 610 14.04 -19.22 -3.57
N VAL A 611 13.05 -19.90 -3.00
CA VAL A 611 11.97 -19.31 -2.17
C VAL A 611 11.85 -20.12 -0.87
N ASP A 612 11.29 -19.52 0.19
CA ASP A 612 10.94 -20.25 1.41
C ASP A 612 9.84 -21.29 1.14
N PRO A 613 10.01 -22.59 1.50
CA PRO A 613 8.99 -23.63 1.32
C PRO A 613 7.60 -23.30 1.87
N MET A 614 7.50 -22.50 2.93
CA MET A 614 6.21 -22.10 3.51
C MET A 614 5.35 -21.27 2.55
N ASN A 615 6.00 -20.53 1.64
CA ASN A 615 5.34 -19.64 0.69
C ASN A 615 5.23 -20.23 -0.73
N ILE A 616 5.68 -21.47 -0.93
CA ILE A 616 5.58 -22.17 -2.21
C ILE A 616 4.26 -22.98 -2.26
N PRO A 617 3.47 -22.93 -3.34
CA PRO A 617 2.24 -23.73 -3.48
C PRO A 617 2.48 -25.24 -3.38
N ALA A 618 1.50 -25.98 -2.86
CA ALA A 618 1.60 -27.43 -2.63
C ALA A 618 1.93 -28.23 -3.90
N PHE A 619 1.39 -27.87 -5.07
CA PHE A 619 1.68 -28.55 -6.35
C PHE A 619 3.13 -28.34 -6.83
N LEU A 620 3.86 -27.36 -6.27
CA LEU A 620 5.29 -27.13 -6.48
C LEU A 620 6.16 -27.72 -5.34
N GLY A 621 5.54 -28.47 -4.43
CA GLY A 621 6.17 -29.16 -3.30
C GLY A 621 6.28 -28.36 -2.01
N GLY A 622 5.77 -27.12 -1.95
CA GLY A 622 5.75 -26.32 -0.73
C GLY A 622 4.54 -26.60 0.17
N SER A 623 4.28 -25.69 1.11
CA SER A 623 3.15 -25.78 2.05
C SER A 623 2.25 -24.54 2.09
N CYS A 624 2.25 -23.71 1.05
CA CYS A 624 1.40 -22.52 0.99
C CYS A 624 -0.05 -22.91 0.64
N GLU A 625 -0.97 -22.64 1.57
CA GLU A 625 -2.42 -22.85 1.42
C GLU A 625 -3.17 -21.58 0.96
N SER A 626 -2.48 -20.44 0.81
CA SER A 626 -3.08 -19.17 0.37
C SER A 626 -3.81 -19.33 -0.97
N PRO A 627 -5.11 -18.98 -1.07
CA PRO A 627 -5.85 -19.03 -2.34
C PRO A 627 -5.21 -18.16 -3.43
N LEU A 628 -4.62 -17.02 -3.03
CA LEU A 628 -3.94 -16.06 -3.91
C LEU A 628 -2.57 -16.56 -4.39
N GLY A 629 -2.02 -17.59 -3.74
CA GLY A 629 -0.82 -18.31 -4.18
C GLY A 629 -1.11 -19.50 -5.09
N GLN A 630 -2.36 -19.94 -5.25
CA GLN A 630 -2.67 -21.09 -6.08
C GLN A 630 -2.67 -20.76 -7.58
N VAL A 631 -2.38 -21.76 -8.41
CA VAL A 631 -2.63 -21.74 -9.85
C VAL A 631 -3.56 -22.94 -10.16
N PRO A 632 -4.72 -22.72 -10.79
CA PRO A 632 -5.70 -23.78 -11.06
C PRO A 632 -5.12 -25.01 -11.75
N GLU A 633 -5.70 -26.17 -11.46
CA GLU A 633 -5.27 -27.47 -12.01
C GLU A 633 -5.65 -27.67 -13.48
N THR A 634 -6.51 -26.83 -14.03
CA THR A 634 -6.90 -26.83 -15.44
C THR A 634 -7.06 -25.39 -15.90
N GLY A 635 -6.90 -25.13 -17.20
CA GLY A 635 -7.16 -23.79 -17.74
C GLY A 635 -8.53 -23.25 -17.32
N ARG A 636 -9.56 -24.11 -17.31
CA ARG A 636 -10.97 -23.72 -17.21
C ARG A 636 -11.31 -23.10 -15.84
N LEU A 637 -11.04 -21.81 -15.71
CA LEU A 637 -11.34 -21.02 -14.53
C LEU A 637 -12.85 -20.99 -14.27
N LEU A 638 -13.19 -21.53 -13.10
CA LEU A 638 -14.36 -21.29 -12.26
C LEU A 638 -15.68 -20.88 -12.97
N ASN A 639 -16.56 -21.87 -13.14
CA ASN A 639 -18.01 -21.66 -12.97
C ASN A 639 -18.50 -22.47 -11.76
N ASP A 640 -18.45 -21.85 -10.58
CA ASP A 640 -19.28 -22.12 -9.39
C ASP A 640 -19.41 -23.56 -8.83
N ARG A 641 -18.39 -24.43 -8.85
CA ARG A 641 -18.52 -25.77 -8.21
C ARG A 641 -17.33 -26.26 -7.40
N PHE A 642 -17.63 -26.60 -6.14
CA PHE A 642 -16.90 -27.62 -5.37
C PHE A 642 -16.94 -28.94 -6.15
N GLY A 643 -15.79 -29.34 -6.70
CA GLY A 643 -15.59 -30.68 -7.25
C GLY A 643 -14.97 -31.61 -6.21
N LEU A 644 -15.77 -32.43 -5.55
CA LEU A 644 -15.29 -33.61 -4.83
C LEU A 644 -14.84 -34.68 -5.85
N GLY A 645 -13.73 -34.41 -6.54
CA GLY A 645 -12.95 -35.46 -7.18
C GLY A 645 -12.17 -36.19 -6.09
N THR A 646 -12.35 -37.51 -5.97
CA THR A 646 -11.52 -38.34 -5.09
C THR A 646 -10.06 -38.17 -5.49
N GLY A 647 -9.24 -37.59 -4.62
CA GLY A 647 -7.85 -37.27 -4.95
C GLY A 647 -7.02 -38.53 -5.21
N GLY A 648 -6.21 -38.50 -6.27
CA GLY A 648 -5.17 -39.49 -6.51
C GLY A 648 -5.12 -40.07 -7.93
N ALA A 649 -4.26 -39.48 -8.77
CA ALA A 649 -3.70 -40.06 -10.00
C ALA A 649 -4.66 -40.51 -11.12
N VAL A 650 -4.07 -40.74 -12.31
CA VAL A 650 -4.71 -41.54 -13.36
C VAL A 650 -4.46 -43.01 -13.01
N GLU A 651 -5.49 -43.75 -12.63
CA GLU A 651 -5.38 -45.19 -12.42
C GLU A 651 -5.45 -45.95 -13.75
N THR A 652 -4.45 -46.79 -14.02
CA THR A 652 -4.47 -47.73 -15.14
C THR A 652 -5.14 -49.03 -14.69
N VAL A 653 -6.27 -49.38 -15.28
CA VAL A 653 -7.03 -50.60 -14.98
C VAL A 653 -7.04 -51.55 -16.18
N THR A 654 -6.75 -52.83 -15.94
CA THR A 654 -6.88 -53.89 -16.95
C THR A 654 -8.25 -54.56 -16.82
N ILE A 655 -9.05 -54.50 -17.89
CA ILE A 655 -10.38 -55.16 -17.95
C ILE A 655 -10.24 -56.45 -18.78
N ALA A 656 -10.69 -57.59 -18.24
CA ALA A 656 -10.64 -58.85 -18.98
C ALA A 656 -11.72 -58.89 -20.08
N LYS A 657 -11.50 -59.73 -21.11
CA LYS A 657 -12.42 -59.83 -22.25
C LYS A 657 -13.81 -60.30 -21.80
N GLY A 658 -14.80 -59.41 -21.92
CA GLY A 658 -16.19 -59.66 -21.55
C GLY A 658 -16.58 -59.15 -20.15
N GLU A 659 -15.65 -58.57 -19.40
CA GLU A 659 -15.93 -57.87 -18.14
C GLU A 659 -16.18 -56.37 -18.36
N SER A 660 -16.70 -55.70 -17.32
CA SER A 660 -16.99 -54.27 -17.33
C SER A 660 -16.60 -53.62 -16.00
N LEU A 661 -15.94 -52.47 -16.04
CA LEU A 661 -15.70 -51.63 -14.87
C LEU A 661 -16.87 -50.65 -14.68
N ARG A 662 -17.37 -50.50 -13.45
CA ARG A 662 -18.39 -49.50 -13.08
C ARG A 662 -17.83 -48.60 -11.97
N ILE A 663 -17.87 -47.29 -12.18
CA ILE A 663 -17.42 -46.28 -11.22
C ILE A 663 -18.67 -45.55 -10.70
N PRO A 664 -19.15 -45.82 -9.47
CA PRO A 664 -20.36 -45.20 -8.95
C PRO A 664 -20.09 -43.76 -8.49
N LEU A 665 -20.82 -42.80 -9.05
CA LEU A 665 -20.87 -41.42 -8.56
C LEU A 665 -22.11 -41.25 -7.68
N THR A 666 -21.91 -40.95 -6.41
CA THR A 666 -23.00 -40.73 -5.44
C THR A 666 -23.29 -39.25 -5.25
N ALA A 667 -24.50 -38.92 -4.77
CA ALA A 667 -24.94 -37.56 -4.44
C ALA A 667 -24.98 -36.52 -5.59
N VAL A 668 -24.96 -36.95 -6.85
CA VAL A 668 -25.16 -36.09 -8.04
C VAL A 668 -26.59 -35.52 -8.04
N LYS A 669 -26.72 -34.19 -8.19
CA LYS A 669 -27.98 -33.44 -8.18
C LYS A 669 -28.42 -33.04 -9.59
N LYS A 670 -29.72 -32.76 -9.75
CA LYS A 670 -30.25 -32.22 -11.01
C LYS A 670 -29.61 -30.87 -11.32
N GLY A 671 -28.94 -30.77 -12.47
CA GLY A 671 -28.18 -29.59 -12.87
C GLY A 671 -26.67 -29.69 -12.62
N ASP A 672 -26.18 -30.82 -12.10
CA ASP A 672 -24.74 -31.12 -12.04
C ASP A 672 -24.20 -31.57 -13.40
N VAL A 673 -22.95 -31.21 -13.66
CA VAL A 673 -22.21 -31.61 -14.87
C VAL A 673 -21.23 -32.70 -14.47
N VAL A 674 -21.48 -33.93 -14.93
CA VAL A 674 -20.55 -35.05 -14.79
C VAL A 674 -19.57 -35.01 -15.97
N SER A 675 -18.28 -35.23 -15.72
CA SER A 675 -17.23 -35.26 -16.74
C SER A 675 -16.27 -36.42 -16.47
N TRP A 676 -15.74 -37.02 -17.53
CA TRP A 676 -14.82 -38.15 -17.47
C TRP A 676 -13.77 -38.05 -18.58
N ALA A 677 -12.62 -38.70 -18.36
CA ALA A 677 -11.60 -38.92 -19.37
C ALA A 677 -10.87 -40.24 -19.07
N PHE A 678 -10.55 -41.02 -20.11
CA PHE A 678 -9.78 -42.25 -20.00
C PHE A 678 -9.00 -42.51 -21.29
N GLY A 679 -7.91 -43.26 -21.19
CA GLY A 679 -7.14 -43.77 -22.33
C GLY A 679 -7.36 -45.26 -22.52
N VAL A 680 -7.14 -45.76 -23.73
CA VAL A 680 -7.29 -47.18 -24.08
C VAL A 680 -6.03 -47.62 -24.82
N GLU A 681 -5.26 -48.54 -24.22
CA GLU A 681 -3.94 -48.92 -24.75
C GLU A 681 -3.97 -50.03 -25.82
N ALA A 682 -5.00 -50.88 -25.85
CA ALA A 682 -4.96 -52.15 -26.59
C ALA A 682 -6.12 -52.41 -27.57
N GLN A 683 -7.37 -52.42 -27.09
CA GLN A 683 -8.57 -52.71 -27.92
C GLN A 683 -9.71 -51.79 -27.51
N GLU A 684 -10.54 -51.40 -28.48
CA GLU A 684 -11.71 -50.53 -28.25
C GLU A 684 -12.60 -51.04 -27.11
N ILE A 685 -13.03 -50.13 -26.24
CA ILE A 685 -13.95 -50.44 -25.15
C ILE A 685 -15.31 -49.78 -25.40
N LEU A 686 -16.37 -50.44 -24.96
CA LEU A 686 -17.68 -49.82 -24.87
C LEU A 686 -17.75 -49.01 -23.56
N PHE A 687 -18.07 -47.73 -23.68
CA PHE A 687 -18.31 -46.83 -22.56
C PHE A 687 -19.77 -46.39 -22.57
N GLY A 688 -20.38 -46.30 -21.40
CA GLY A 688 -21.74 -45.80 -21.21
C GLY A 688 -21.92 -45.22 -19.82
N VAL A 689 -22.88 -44.30 -19.70
CA VAL A 689 -23.33 -43.73 -18.42
C VAL A 689 -24.74 -44.26 -18.18
N GLU A 690 -24.97 -44.85 -17.01
CA GLU A 690 -26.27 -45.32 -16.56
C GLU A 690 -26.76 -44.39 -15.44
N ILE A 691 -27.98 -43.86 -15.56
CA ILE A 691 -28.54 -42.97 -14.54
C ILE A 691 -29.55 -43.77 -13.72
N GLN A 692 -29.21 -44.01 -12.46
CA GLN A 692 -30.11 -44.67 -11.50
C GLN A 692 -30.70 -43.61 -10.58
N THR A 693 -32.02 -43.48 -10.61
CA THR A 693 -32.75 -42.56 -9.73
C THR A 693 -33.33 -43.32 -8.54
N LEU A 694 -33.09 -42.80 -7.34
CA LEU A 694 -33.69 -43.28 -6.10
C LEU A 694 -35.05 -42.59 -5.93
N LYS A 695 -36.13 -43.37 -5.99
CA LYS A 695 -37.50 -42.89 -5.80
C LYS A 695 -38.16 -43.78 -4.75
N ASP A 696 -38.59 -43.16 -3.64
CA ASP A 696 -39.28 -43.83 -2.53
C ASP A 696 -38.56 -45.08 -1.95
N GLY A 697 -37.23 -45.14 -2.09
CA GLY A 697 -36.38 -46.23 -1.59
C GLY A 697 -36.11 -47.36 -2.59
N GLU A 698 -36.76 -47.35 -3.76
CA GLU A 698 -36.47 -48.28 -4.85
C GLU A 698 -35.56 -47.63 -5.92
N MET A 699 -34.75 -48.46 -6.56
CA MET A 699 -33.78 -48.07 -7.59
C MET A 699 -34.40 -48.27 -8.97
N THR A 700 -34.62 -47.19 -9.71
CA THR A 700 -35.07 -47.25 -11.12
C THR A 700 -33.96 -46.77 -12.06
N SER A 701 -33.60 -47.59 -13.04
CA SER A 701 -32.68 -47.26 -14.13
C SER A 701 -33.41 -46.62 -15.31
N GLU A 702 -32.90 -45.49 -15.81
CA GLU A 702 -33.21 -44.93 -17.14
C GLU A 702 -32.02 -45.09 -18.09
#